data_AF-A0A7J6JX68-F1
#
_entry.id   AF-A0A7J6JX68-F1
#
_cell.length_a   1.000
_cell.length_b   1.000
_cell.length_c   1.000
_cell.angle_alpha   90.00
_cell.angle_beta   90.00
_cell.angle_gamma   90.00
#
_symmetry.space_group_name_H-M   'P 1'
#
loop_
_entity.id
_entity.type
_entity.pdbx_description
1 polymer ?
#
loop_
_entity_poly.entity_id
_entity_poly.type
_entity_poly.pdbx_seq_one_letter_code
_entity_poly.pdbx_strand_id
1 'polypeptide(L)'
;MYLPSKIGQKGDEVDKMKSANEEASPSGSSSGRSTKSSGVFPTFSVAAIPPRAAVSSLATRGIFDLSERPKEISCRNDDAFVAHGAYLLFNAIKRKLTESSYAKVVIGLSGGSTPLPIYSALRHLALASADHEPGRAATHLATAVPEFSEELQRDAKGSDSALDWTRVFFFLVDERYVHPTHADSNQRSIRKHLLGQPNGVACDQPGAECGGDVLPVPEKNLIFPDTSLPLEDCIVKYRSALLELLAATQQIDLVTLGLGPDGHIASIFPPLSEEDLKEQMNPNPIVLHTTTSRFAGFDRITVSLQLLCGAHQKVFFLKGDEKIRLWRDMQDDARSKSVAEFPALAVLQSGNVKVVAVPPLDVHEEHLQQQLRADRTFLSVVVLGASGDLAHKKTYPALFSLFCEGLLPPHFHIVGYARSKMTFDQFWEKISQKLKSLSSFFCRRASAIDLLASFKSHCSYLQGLYDRPADFANLGNHLKEVEGDAEQVGRVLYLALPPDVFLPSVKSYRQSCWNTKGWNRVVVEKPFGRDLKSSDKLSASLMALLREREIFRIDHYLGKEMSLSLTALRFANVAFMPLFHRDYVHSVRITFKEQSGTWRRGGYFDNYGIIRDVMQNHMIQLLTLVAMERPASLKDDDIRDEKVKVLKQMPPVKISETVLGQFTKSVDGQLPGYTDDDTVPKDSKTPTFCTCVLWINNERWSGVPFIFKAGKALESKTTEVRVQLREAPAGASFFHEPNLTPNELVILVQPHEAVYLKIHTKKPGLLSQGLQPTELDLSVMDRFDVERLPDAYERLLLDVIRGDKQNFVRTDELREAWRIFTPLLHEIEEKNIDPLPYPAGSSGPSASYDLIQKYYSYKQSNYKWTPPKRETSSDTVQ
;
A
#
# COMPACT_ATOMS: atom_id res chain seq x y z
N MET A 1 -49.90 5.72 -20.08
CA MET A 1 -50.43 4.38 -19.74
C MET A 1 -50.07 4.16 -18.26
N TYR A 2 -50.95 4.46 -17.30
CA TYR A 2 -52.11 3.67 -16.86
C TYR A 2 -51.76 2.25 -16.36
N LEU A 3 -51.43 2.20 -15.05
CA LEU A 3 -51.80 1.26 -13.98
C LEU A 3 -51.80 -0.30 -14.15
N PRO A 4 -51.54 -1.05 -13.05
CA PRO A 4 -51.45 -2.52 -13.01
C PRO A 4 -52.76 -3.19 -12.54
N SER A 5 -52.78 -4.53 -12.32
CA SER A 5 -53.31 -5.16 -11.07
C SER A 5 -53.50 -6.70 -11.13
N LYS A 6 -53.68 -7.30 -9.92
CA LYS A 6 -54.32 -8.60 -9.56
C LYS A 6 -53.51 -9.91 -9.69
N ILE A 7 -53.76 -10.99 -8.92
CA ILE A 7 -54.26 -11.31 -7.53
C ILE A 7 -54.64 -12.81 -7.52
N GLY A 8 -54.46 -13.51 -6.39
CA GLY A 8 -54.96 -14.88 -6.11
C GLY A 8 -53.88 -15.72 -5.41
N GLN A 9 -53.86 -16.01 -4.11
CA GLN A 9 -54.82 -16.18 -2.99
C GLN A 9 -55.38 -17.60 -2.77
N LYS A 10 -55.09 -18.13 -1.56
CA LYS A 10 -55.79 -19.12 -0.70
C LYS A 10 -55.57 -20.63 -0.84
N GLY A 11 -55.51 -21.25 0.36
CA GLY A 11 -55.59 -22.68 0.68
C GLY A 11 -55.24 -22.90 2.16
N ASP A 12 -56.25 -22.86 3.06
CA ASP A 12 -56.14 -23.12 4.51
C ASP A 12 -56.68 -24.53 4.85
N GLU A 13 -56.23 -25.11 5.98
CA GLU A 13 -56.95 -25.96 6.98
C GLU A 13 -55.93 -26.87 7.75
N VAL A 14 -56.07 -27.33 9.01
CA VAL A 14 -56.70 -26.92 10.31
C VAL A 14 -56.80 -28.20 11.19
N ASP A 15 -57.00 -28.06 12.52
CA ASP A 15 -57.26 -29.10 13.54
C ASP A 15 -56.06 -29.94 14.05
N LYS A 16 -55.94 -30.36 15.33
CA LYS A 16 -56.85 -30.47 16.52
C LYS A 16 -55.96 -30.54 17.81
N MET A 17 -56.35 -30.44 19.09
CA MET A 17 -57.64 -30.26 19.82
C MET A 17 -57.40 -29.56 21.21
N LYS A 18 -57.99 -30.04 22.34
CA LYS A 18 -57.83 -29.55 23.75
C LYS A 18 -58.16 -30.65 24.78
N SER A 19 -57.53 -30.63 25.98
CA SER A 19 -58.07 -30.89 27.35
C SER A 19 -56.91 -31.25 28.32
N ALA A 20 -56.67 -30.75 29.54
CA ALA A 20 -57.42 -30.05 30.62
C ALA A 20 -57.87 -30.94 31.82
N ASN A 21 -57.49 -30.50 33.05
CA ASN A 21 -57.92 -30.90 34.40
C ASN A 21 -57.41 -32.29 34.93
N GLU A 22 -57.21 -32.54 36.24
CA GLU A 22 -57.55 -31.78 37.48
C GLU A 22 -56.62 -32.10 38.71
N GLU A 23 -56.96 -31.56 39.89
CA GLU A 23 -56.17 -31.46 41.15
C GLU A 23 -56.11 -32.74 42.03
N ALA A 24 -55.15 -32.81 42.99
CA ALA A 24 -55.43 -32.90 44.45
C ALA A 24 -54.24 -33.39 45.33
N SER A 25 -54.12 -32.80 46.54
CA SER A 25 -53.48 -33.35 47.77
C SER A 25 -54.62 -33.68 48.80
N PRO A 26 -54.43 -34.18 50.06
CA PRO A 26 -53.21 -34.37 50.88
C PRO A 26 -53.19 -35.63 51.84
N SER A 27 -52.25 -35.66 52.81
CA SER A 27 -52.18 -36.49 54.06
C SER A 27 -51.83 -38.00 53.94
N GLY A 28 -51.19 -38.69 54.92
CA GLY A 28 -50.54 -38.27 56.18
C GLY A 28 -50.08 -39.47 57.07
N SER A 29 -49.22 -39.23 58.08
CA SER A 29 -48.72 -40.16 59.15
C SER A 29 -47.68 -41.25 58.73
N SER A 30 -46.42 -41.20 59.20
CA SER A 30 -45.83 -41.80 60.44
C SER A 30 -45.34 -43.25 60.26
N SER A 31 -44.17 -43.74 60.73
CA SER A 31 -43.06 -43.19 61.54
C SER A 31 -41.87 -44.18 61.53
N GLY A 32 -40.60 -43.76 61.70
CA GLY A 32 -39.54 -44.73 62.09
C GLY A 32 -38.06 -44.44 61.74
N ARG A 33 -37.36 -43.69 62.61
CA ARG A 33 -35.91 -43.76 62.96
C ARG A 33 -34.80 -43.96 61.89
N SER A 34 -33.92 -42.95 61.83
CA SER A 34 -32.44 -43.04 62.04
C SER A 34 -31.59 -43.86 61.06
N THR A 35 -30.64 -43.28 60.32
CA THR A 35 -29.36 -42.74 60.88
C THR A 35 -28.74 -41.61 60.04
N LYS A 36 -27.77 -40.90 60.63
CA LYS A 36 -26.96 -39.84 59.96
C LYS A 36 -25.79 -40.44 59.16
N SER A 37 -25.44 -39.82 58.04
CA SER A 37 -24.06 -39.38 57.82
C SER A 37 -24.01 -38.15 56.89
N SER A 38 -23.28 -37.13 57.33
CA SER A 38 -23.02 -35.90 56.59
C SER A 38 -21.87 -36.09 55.59
N GLY A 39 -22.10 -35.78 54.32
CA GLY A 39 -21.04 -35.60 53.31
C GLY A 39 -20.91 -34.14 52.93
N VAL A 40 -19.89 -33.45 53.45
CA VAL A 40 -19.61 -32.04 53.12
C VAL A 40 -18.89 -31.99 51.78
N PHE A 41 -19.47 -31.30 50.79
CA PHE A 41 -18.72 -30.91 49.59
C PHE A 41 -17.83 -29.70 49.91
N PRO A 42 -16.53 -29.70 49.53
CA PRO A 42 -15.65 -28.57 49.80
C PRO A 42 -15.96 -27.40 48.86
N THR A 43 -16.36 -26.27 49.44
CA THR A 43 -16.44 -25.00 48.71
C THR A 43 -15.03 -24.47 48.43
N PHE A 44 -14.48 -24.79 47.26
CA PHE A 44 -13.26 -24.16 46.75
C PHE A 44 -13.56 -22.71 46.34
N SER A 45 -13.16 -21.76 47.20
CA SER A 45 -13.18 -20.33 46.88
C SER A 45 -12.01 -19.97 45.97
N VAL A 46 -12.28 -19.40 44.79
CA VAL A 46 -11.25 -18.91 43.85
C VAL A 46 -10.75 -17.55 44.32
N ALA A 47 -10.03 -17.53 45.44
CA ALA A 47 -9.40 -16.33 46.01
C ALA A 47 -7.92 -16.16 45.59
N ALA A 48 -7.44 -16.96 44.62
CA ALA A 48 -6.01 -17.18 44.38
C ALA A 48 -5.50 -16.86 42.95
N ILE A 49 -6.28 -16.18 42.11
CA ILE A 49 -5.73 -15.49 40.92
C ILE A 49 -5.83 -13.99 41.18
N PRO A 50 -4.75 -13.31 41.61
CA PRO A 50 -4.79 -11.89 41.88
C PRO A 50 -4.99 -11.11 40.56
N PRO A 51 -6.06 -10.32 40.41
CA PRO A 51 -6.24 -9.53 39.20
C PRO A 51 -5.17 -8.44 39.18
N ARG A 52 -4.36 -8.39 38.12
CA ARG A 52 -3.24 -7.43 37.99
C ARG A 52 -3.70 -5.96 37.85
N ALA A 53 -5.00 -5.72 37.70
CA ALA A 53 -5.66 -4.43 37.80
C ALA A 53 -6.99 -4.57 38.56
N ALA A 54 -7.42 -3.54 39.28
CA ALA A 54 -8.67 -3.56 40.06
C ALA A 54 -9.91 -3.52 39.15
N VAL A 55 -10.41 -4.71 38.77
CA VAL A 55 -11.62 -4.92 37.94
C VAL A 55 -12.87 -4.22 38.49
N SER A 56 -12.92 -3.96 39.81
CA SER A 56 -14.00 -3.21 40.48
C SER A 56 -14.20 -1.77 40.01
N SER A 57 -13.32 -1.22 39.16
CA SER A 57 -13.44 0.14 38.61
C SER A 57 -13.98 0.22 37.17
N LEU A 58 -14.11 -0.92 36.47
CA LEU A 58 -14.54 -0.96 35.05
C LEU A 58 -16.03 -0.65 34.84
N ALA A 59 -16.86 -0.79 35.88
CA ALA A 59 -18.30 -0.55 35.79
C ALA A 59 -18.72 0.93 35.93
N THR A 60 -17.80 1.84 36.34
CA THR A 60 -18.17 3.21 36.77
C THR A 60 -17.19 4.31 36.38
N ARG A 61 -16.14 4.04 35.59
CA ARG A 61 -15.24 5.08 35.06
C ARG A 61 -15.43 5.33 33.58
N GLY A 62 -16.09 6.42 33.25
CA GLY A 62 -15.79 7.16 32.03
C GLY A 62 -14.45 7.90 32.18
N ILE A 63 -13.78 8.15 31.06
CA ILE A 63 -12.44 8.75 30.89
C ILE A 63 -11.29 7.73 31.03
N PHE A 64 -10.42 7.77 30.01
CA PHE A 64 -9.43 6.75 29.64
C PHE A 64 -8.03 7.02 30.21
N ASP A 65 -7.25 5.95 30.36
CA ASP A 65 -5.78 5.97 30.30
C ASP A 65 -5.33 4.68 29.58
N LEU A 66 -4.94 4.81 28.30
CA LEU A 66 -4.45 3.73 27.44
C LEU A 66 -2.93 3.89 27.19
N SER A 67 -2.17 4.09 28.26
CA SER A 67 -0.72 4.33 28.23
C SER A 67 0.13 3.20 27.61
N GLU A 68 -0.41 2.00 27.41
CA GLU A 68 0.19 0.95 26.58
C GLU A 68 -0.77 0.50 25.45
N ARG A 69 -0.60 1.04 24.24
CA ARG A 69 -1.29 0.52 23.05
C ARG A 69 -0.88 -0.93 22.74
N PRO A 70 -1.80 -1.80 22.25
CA PRO A 70 -1.46 -3.17 21.85
C PRO A 70 -0.33 -3.22 20.82
N LYS A 71 0.55 -4.20 20.93
CA LYS A 71 1.62 -4.40 19.93
C LYS A 71 1.05 -5.12 18.71
N GLU A 72 0.72 -4.35 17.67
CA GLU A 72 0.21 -4.85 16.39
C GLU A 72 1.35 -5.23 15.43
N ILE A 73 1.27 -6.45 14.90
CA ILE A 73 2.07 -6.97 13.80
C ILE A 73 1.18 -6.93 12.56
N SER A 74 1.40 -5.93 11.71
CA SER A 74 0.69 -5.79 10.44
C SER A 74 1.40 -6.61 9.35
N CYS A 75 0.75 -7.70 8.95
CA CYS A 75 1.20 -8.65 7.94
C CYS A 75 0.72 -8.23 6.56
N ARG A 76 1.59 -8.32 5.54
CA ARG A 76 1.29 -7.81 4.19
C ARG A 76 0.64 -8.83 3.23
N ASN A 77 0.53 -10.09 3.65
CA ASN A 77 -0.12 -11.19 2.93
C ASN A 77 -0.57 -12.28 3.94
N ASP A 78 -1.26 -13.31 3.47
CA ASP A 78 -1.73 -14.42 4.29
C ASP A 78 -0.60 -15.29 4.85
N ASP A 79 0.47 -15.50 4.08
CA ASP A 79 1.59 -16.35 4.48
C ASP A 79 2.38 -15.73 5.64
N ALA A 80 2.65 -14.42 5.59
CA ALA A 80 3.25 -13.67 6.70
C ALA A 80 2.35 -13.64 7.94
N PHE A 81 1.02 -13.59 7.77
CA PHE A 81 0.05 -13.68 8.87
C PHE A 81 0.14 -15.03 9.59
N VAL A 82 0.21 -16.12 8.83
CA VAL A 82 0.42 -17.47 9.37
C VAL A 82 1.79 -17.60 10.05
N ALA A 83 2.84 -17.14 9.37
CA ALA A 83 4.22 -17.16 9.84
C ALA A 83 4.43 -16.44 11.19
N HIS A 84 4.07 -15.16 11.24
CA HIS A 84 4.24 -14.34 12.45
C HIS A 84 3.34 -14.81 13.59
N GLY A 85 2.12 -15.27 13.28
CA GLY A 85 1.25 -15.90 14.27
C GLY A 85 1.89 -17.13 14.89
N ALA A 86 2.35 -18.08 14.07
CA ALA A 86 2.91 -19.34 14.54
C ALA A 86 4.20 -19.14 15.33
N TYR A 87 5.10 -18.29 14.84
CA TYR A 87 6.35 -17.98 15.52
C TYR A 87 6.15 -17.27 16.87
N LEU A 88 5.15 -16.38 16.96
CA LEU A 88 4.79 -15.70 18.20
C LEU A 88 4.30 -16.69 19.27
N LEU A 89 3.48 -17.68 18.88
CA LEU A 89 3.03 -18.74 19.78
C LEU A 89 4.21 -19.65 20.18
N PHE A 90 5.00 -20.12 19.21
CA PHE A 90 6.15 -20.98 19.44
C PHE A 90 7.15 -20.38 20.44
N ASN A 91 7.54 -19.11 20.25
CA ASN A 91 8.44 -18.43 21.17
C ASN A 91 7.83 -18.13 22.54
N ALA A 92 6.52 -17.90 22.64
CA ALA A 92 5.85 -17.75 23.92
C ALA A 92 5.93 -19.05 24.75
N ILE A 93 5.71 -20.20 24.11
CA ILE A 93 5.84 -21.54 24.70
C ILE A 93 7.30 -21.82 25.09
N LYS A 94 8.23 -21.68 24.14
CA LYS A 94 9.67 -21.93 24.33
C LYS A 94 10.20 -21.14 25.53
N ARG A 95 9.97 -19.82 25.56
CA ARG A 95 10.38 -18.95 26.67
C ARG A 95 9.84 -19.43 28.02
N LYS A 96 8.55 -19.78 28.10
CA LYS A 96 7.93 -20.25 29.35
C LYS A 96 8.49 -21.60 29.81
N LEU A 97 8.71 -22.55 28.91
CA LEU A 97 9.34 -23.83 29.25
C LEU A 97 10.79 -23.68 29.71
N THR A 98 11.51 -22.66 29.23
CA THR A 98 12.90 -22.34 29.65
C THR A 98 13.01 -21.54 30.95
N GLU A 99 11.93 -20.98 31.50
CA GLU A 99 11.97 -20.24 32.78
C GLU A 99 12.33 -21.14 33.98
N SER A 100 11.97 -22.43 33.93
CA SER A 100 12.28 -23.45 34.96
C SER A 100 12.00 -24.84 34.41
N SER A 101 12.71 -25.87 34.89
CA SER A 101 12.41 -27.28 34.58
C SER A 101 11.03 -27.74 35.06
N TYR A 102 10.42 -27.02 36.01
CA TYR A 102 9.10 -27.31 36.56
C TYR A 102 7.97 -26.43 35.98
N ALA A 103 8.30 -25.47 35.11
CA ALA A 103 7.29 -24.56 34.55
C ALA A 103 6.30 -25.33 33.66
N LYS A 104 5.00 -25.14 33.89
CA LYS A 104 3.92 -25.60 33.00
C LYS A 104 3.47 -24.42 32.14
N VAL A 105 2.92 -24.68 30.97
CA VAL A 105 2.38 -23.64 30.08
C VAL A 105 0.89 -23.91 29.83
N VAL A 106 0.02 -22.95 30.14
CA VAL A 106 -1.43 -23.06 29.95
C VAL A 106 -1.91 -22.13 28.85
N ILE A 107 -2.57 -22.70 27.84
CA ILE A 107 -2.93 -22.00 26.60
C ILE A 107 -4.41 -22.19 26.27
N GLY A 108 -5.16 -21.09 26.23
CA GLY A 108 -6.53 -21.07 25.73
C GLY A 108 -6.55 -20.88 24.22
N LEU A 109 -7.23 -21.77 23.50
CA LEU A 109 -7.36 -21.77 22.05
C LEU A 109 -8.77 -21.40 21.63
N SER A 110 -8.92 -20.43 20.72
CA SER A 110 -10.17 -20.24 19.99
C SER A 110 -10.21 -21.10 18.73
N GLY A 111 -11.35 -21.73 18.47
CA GLY A 111 -11.56 -22.65 17.34
C GLY A 111 -12.12 -21.99 16.08
N GLY A 112 -12.19 -20.66 16.03
CA GLY A 112 -12.58 -19.93 14.80
C GLY A 112 -11.70 -20.29 13.60
N SER A 113 -12.17 -20.03 12.38
CA SER A 113 -11.41 -20.37 11.16
C SER A 113 -10.12 -19.57 10.98
N THR A 114 -10.03 -18.37 11.55
CA THR A 114 -8.87 -17.47 11.39
C THR A 114 -7.57 -17.99 12.03
N PRO A 115 -7.57 -18.59 13.24
CA PRO A 115 -6.35 -19.17 13.82
C PRO A 115 -5.95 -20.57 13.33
N LEU A 116 -6.81 -21.33 12.64
CA LEU A 116 -6.50 -22.72 12.26
C LEU A 116 -5.22 -22.89 11.39
N PRO A 117 -4.93 -22.04 10.39
CA PRO A 117 -3.69 -22.14 9.63
C PRO A 117 -2.45 -21.85 10.50
N ILE A 118 -2.56 -20.92 11.45
CA ILE A 118 -1.51 -20.58 12.42
C ILE A 118 -1.19 -21.78 13.33
N TYR A 119 -2.21 -22.53 13.78
CA TYR A 119 -1.99 -23.74 14.56
C TYR A 119 -1.31 -24.85 13.75
N SER A 120 -1.62 -24.97 12.46
CA SER A 120 -0.92 -25.89 11.56
C SER A 120 0.55 -25.50 11.41
N ALA A 121 0.86 -24.23 11.17
CA ALA A 121 2.24 -23.76 11.11
C ALA A 121 2.98 -23.93 12.44
N LEU A 122 2.32 -23.71 13.59
CA LEU A 122 2.89 -23.98 14.92
C LEU A 122 3.26 -25.46 15.10
N ARG A 123 2.42 -26.40 14.63
CA ARG A 123 2.73 -27.83 14.63
C ARG A 123 3.99 -28.13 13.82
N HIS A 124 4.09 -27.60 12.60
CA HIS A 124 5.26 -27.86 11.76
C HIS A 124 6.54 -27.18 12.30
N LEU A 125 6.46 -25.98 12.92
CA LEU A 125 7.59 -25.40 13.67
C LEU A 125 8.03 -26.30 14.83
N ALA A 126 7.08 -26.86 15.58
CA ALA A 126 7.37 -27.73 16.71
C ALA A 126 8.04 -29.05 16.27
N LEU A 127 7.51 -29.70 15.23
CA LEU A 127 8.10 -30.91 14.65
C LEU A 127 9.52 -30.64 14.14
N ALA A 128 9.72 -29.56 13.40
CA ALA A 128 11.05 -29.15 12.93
C ALA A 128 12.07 -28.94 14.07
N SER A 129 11.62 -28.42 15.23
CA SER A 129 12.50 -28.20 16.40
C SER A 129 12.86 -29.46 17.17
N ALA A 130 12.19 -30.59 16.89
CA ALA A 130 12.41 -31.87 17.55
C ALA A 130 13.02 -32.93 16.62
N ASP A 131 13.17 -32.62 15.34
CA ASP A 131 13.60 -33.57 14.32
C ASP A 131 15.13 -33.52 14.13
N HIS A 132 15.78 -34.66 14.35
CA HIS A 132 17.22 -34.82 14.20
C HIS A 132 17.65 -35.09 12.74
N GLU A 133 16.72 -35.35 11.81
CA GLU A 133 17.02 -35.48 10.38
C GLU A 133 16.95 -34.12 9.66
N PRO A 134 18.07 -33.54 9.19
CA PRO A 134 18.08 -32.17 8.66
C PRO A 134 17.17 -31.94 7.44
N GLY A 135 16.96 -32.99 6.63
CA GLY A 135 16.09 -32.93 5.46
C GLY A 135 14.60 -32.84 5.83
N ARG A 136 14.16 -33.68 6.78
CA ARG A 136 12.76 -33.69 7.24
C ARG A 136 12.45 -32.46 8.11
N ALA A 137 13.38 -32.05 8.98
CA ALA A 137 13.30 -30.77 9.68
C ALA A 137 13.15 -29.58 8.72
N ALA A 138 13.91 -29.55 7.61
CA ALA A 138 13.78 -28.52 6.57
C ALA A 138 12.44 -28.59 5.84
N THR A 139 11.90 -29.77 5.56
CA THR A 139 10.55 -29.94 4.99
C THR A 139 9.47 -29.40 5.94
N HIS A 140 9.58 -29.68 7.24
CA HIS A 140 8.66 -29.10 8.24
C HIS A 140 8.78 -27.58 8.32
N LEU A 141 9.99 -26.99 8.31
CA LEU A 141 10.17 -25.53 8.28
C LEU A 141 9.57 -24.90 7.01
N ALA A 142 9.84 -25.46 5.84
CA ALA A 142 9.29 -24.98 4.57
C ALA A 142 7.75 -25.08 4.51
N THR A 143 7.17 -26.10 5.15
CA THR A 143 5.70 -26.26 5.27
C THR A 143 5.09 -25.31 6.31
N ALA A 144 5.82 -25.04 7.41
CA ALA A 144 5.37 -24.14 8.46
C ALA A 144 5.39 -22.68 8.01
N VAL A 145 6.50 -22.27 7.36
CA VAL A 145 6.84 -20.88 7.13
C VAL A 145 7.66 -20.71 5.83
N PRO A 146 7.02 -20.63 4.66
CA PRO A 146 7.72 -20.57 3.36
C PRO A 146 8.63 -19.35 3.17
N GLU A 147 8.34 -18.22 3.83
CA GLU A 147 9.00 -16.92 3.61
C GLU A 147 9.99 -16.50 4.74
N PHE A 148 10.33 -17.37 5.71
CA PHE A 148 11.19 -16.97 6.83
C PHE A 148 12.68 -16.92 6.47
N SER A 149 13.32 -15.79 6.83
CA SER A 149 14.74 -15.51 6.61
C SER A 149 15.68 -16.48 7.33
N GLU A 150 16.92 -16.59 6.83
CA GLU A 150 17.94 -17.48 7.39
C GLU A 150 18.20 -17.27 8.89
N GLU A 151 18.04 -16.05 9.41
CA GLU A 151 18.28 -15.74 10.84
C GLU A 151 17.28 -16.45 11.75
N LEU A 152 15.99 -16.50 11.36
CA LEU A 152 14.96 -17.19 12.13
C LEU A 152 15.04 -18.71 11.97
N GLN A 153 15.54 -19.18 10.82
CA GLN A 153 15.93 -20.58 10.64
C GLN A 153 17.14 -20.96 11.51
N ARG A 154 18.06 -20.02 11.80
CA ARG A 154 19.17 -20.22 12.76
C ARG A 154 18.68 -20.22 14.20
N ASP A 155 17.75 -19.35 14.60
CA ASP A 155 17.14 -19.37 15.94
C ASP A 155 16.29 -20.64 16.19
N ALA A 156 15.68 -21.19 15.13
CA ALA A 156 14.98 -22.47 15.18
C ALA A 156 15.94 -23.68 15.24
N LYS A 157 17.06 -23.65 14.49
CA LYS A 157 18.12 -24.68 14.53
C LYS A 157 19.04 -24.58 15.76
N GLY A 158 19.12 -23.42 16.40
CA GLY A 158 20.07 -23.10 17.47
C GLY A 158 19.67 -23.59 18.87
N SER A 159 18.63 -24.42 19.01
CA SER A 159 18.28 -25.04 20.29
C SER A 159 18.50 -26.55 20.26
N ASP A 160 19.52 -27.00 21.00
CA ASP A 160 19.80 -28.42 21.37
C ASP A 160 18.71 -29.04 22.29
N SER A 161 17.48 -28.52 22.29
CA SER A 161 16.39 -29.03 23.10
C SER A 161 15.03 -28.88 22.42
N ALA A 162 14.41 -30.02 22.13
CA ALA A 162 13.01 -30.12 21.74
C ALA A 162 12.11 -29.57 22.86
N LEU A 163 10.96 -28.99 22.50
CA LEU A 163 9.99 -28.53 23.49
C LEU A 163 9.33 -29.72 24.22
N ASP A 164 9.33 -29.68 25.55
CA ASP A 164 8.66 -30.67 26.38
C ASP A 164 7.14 -30.45 26.40
N TRP A 165 6.47 -31.05 25.42
CA TRP A 165 5.00 -31.02 25.28
C TRP A 165 4.25 -31.69 26.44
N THR A 166 4.91 -32.48 27.30
CA THR A 166 4.26 -33.05 28.49
C THR A 166 3.92 -31.99 29.55
N ARG A 167 4.53 -30.81 29.45
CA ARG A 167 4.34 -29.65 30.34
C ARG A 167 3.43 -28.56 29.74
N VAL A 168 2.92 -28.75 28.52
CA VAL A 168 2.01 -27.82 27.85
C VAL A 168 0.57 -28.33 27.97
N PHE A 169 -0.34 -27.45 28.37
CA PHE A 169 -1.76 -27.70 28.59
C PHE A 169 -2.59 -26.79 27.69
N PHE A 170 -3.58 -27.36 27.02
CA PHE A 170 -4.49 -26.63 26.14
C PHE A 170 -5.92 -26.73 26.64
N PHE A 171 -6.67 -25.64 26.51
CA PHE A 171 -8.12 -25.64 26.69
C PHE A 171 -8.81 -24.82 25.60
N LEU A 172 -10.12 -25.01 25.41
CA LEU A 172 -10.89 -24.19 24.47
C LEU A 172 -11.47 -22.96 25.16
N VAL A 173 -11.23 -21.76 24.61
CA VAL A 173 -11.93 -20.56 25.10
C VAL A 173 -13.39 -20.55 24.65
N ASP A 174 -13.68 -21.23 23.53
CA ASP A 174 -15.03 -21.37 22.97
C ASP A 174 -15.21 -22.72 22.27
N GLU A 175 -16.42 -23.28 22.32
CA GLU A 175 -16.85 -24.47 21.59
C GLU A 175 -18.32 -24.33 21.16
N ARG A 176 -18.66 -24.88 20.00
CA ARG A 176 -20.02 -25.07 19.53
C ARG A 176 -20.57 -26.34 20.16
N TYR A 177 -21.75 -26.27 20.76
CA TYR A 177 -22.37 -27.44 21.38
C TYR A 177 -22.97 -28.35 20.29
N VAL A 178 -22.08 -29.10 19.65
CA VAL A 178 -22.29 -30.15 18.66
C VAL A 178 -21.39 -31.32 19.05
N HIS A 179 -21.74 -32.54 18.64
CA HIS A 179 -20.97 -33.75 18.98
C HIS A 179 -19.46 -33.57 18.67
N PRO A 180 -18.51 -34.07 19.50
CA PRO A 180 -17.06 -33.77 19.33
C PRO A 180 -16.43 -34.18 17.98
N THR A 181 -17.10 -35.06 17.21
CA THR A 181 -16.68 -35.49 15.87
C THR A 181 -17.35 -34.70 14.73
N HIS A 182 -18.28 -33.79 15.05
CA HIS A 182 -19.02 -32.98 14.07
C HIS A 182 -18.10 -32.01 13.32
N ALA A 183 -18.46 -31.68 12.08
CA ALA A 183 -17.62 -30.84 11.21
C ALA A 183 -17.29 -29.47 11.83
N ASP A 184 -18.27 -28.88 12.52
CA ASP A 184 -18.19 -27.55 13.15
C ASP A 184 -17.60 -27.55 14.58
N SER A 185 -17.14 -28.69 15.12
CA SER A 185 -16.50 -28.70 16.45
C SER A 185 -15.14 -28.02 16.41
N ASN A 186 -14.93 -27.11 17.36
CA ASN A 186 -13.66 -26.46 17.64
C ASN A 186 -12.64 -27.50 18.14
N GLN A 187 -13.00 -28.43 19.02
CA GLN A 187 -12.17 -29.56 19.46
C GLN A 187 -11.67 -30.38 18.26
N ARG A 188 -12.57 -30.77 17.33
CA ARG A 188 -12.20 -31.50 16.11
C ARG A 188 -11.18 -30.70 15.28
N SER A 189 -11.42 -29.39 15.15
CA SER A 189 -10.58 -28.48 14.38
C SER A 189 -9.19 -28.29 15.00
N ILE A 190 -9.08 -28.14 16.33
CA ILE A 190 -7.81 -28.09 17.04
C ILE A 190 -7.05 -29.42 16.90
N ARG A 191 -7.71 -30.57 17.06
CA ARG A 191 -7.07 -31.89 16.88
C ARG A 191 -6.49 -32.05 15.47
N LYS A 192 -7.24 -31.66 14.44
CA LYS A 192 -6.77 -31.69 13.05
C LYS A 192 -5.61 -30.72 12.79
N HIS A 193 -5.76 -29.45 13.17
CA HIS A 193 -4.82 -28.40 12.78
C HIS A 193 -3.62 -28.29 13.71
N LEU A 194 -3.80 -28.27 15.03
CA LEU A 194 -2.69 -28.20 15.99
C LEU A 194 -2.02 -29.55 16.23
N LEU A 195 -2.78 -30.62 16.43
CA LEU A 195 -2.20 -31.91 16.82
C LEU A 195 -1.84 -32.82 15.64
N GLY A 196 -2.39 -32.60 14.45
CA GLY A 196 -2.14 -33.46 13.29
C GLY A 196 -2.99 -34.74 13.28
N GLN A 197 -4.11 -34.77 14.00
CA GLN A 197 -5.05 -35.89 14.07
C GLN A 197 -6.14 -35.71 12.99
N PRO A 198 -6.03 -36.29 11.78
CA PRO A 198 -6.84 -35.90 10.62
C PRO A 198 -8.35 -36.17 10.79
N ASN A 199 -8.70 -37.24 11.50
CA ASN A 199 -10.08 -37.60 11.80
C ASN A 199 -10.68 -36.79 12.98
N GLY A 200 -9.86 -36.00 13.68
CA GLY A 200 -10.26 -35.26 14.89
C GLY A 200 -10.48 -36.14 16.12
N VAL A 201 -9.91 -37.35 16.11
CA VAL A 201 -9.95 -38.35 17.19
C VAL A 201 -8.52 -38.59 17.67
N ALA A 202 -8.33 -38.88 18.95
CA ALA A 202 -7.02 -39.18 19.52
C ALA A 202 -6.41 -40.45 18.90
N CYS A 203 -5.09 -40.47 18.72
CA CYS A 203 -4.37 -41.54 17.99
C CYS A 203 -4.37 -42.91 18.68
N ASP A 204 -4.78 -42.97 19.95
CA ASP A 204 -4.92 -44.17 20.77
C ASP A 204 -6.33 -44.79 20.71
N GLN A 205 -7.28 -44.17 19.99
CA GLN A 205 -8.65 -44.67 19.86
C GLN A 205 -8.88 -45.51 18.58
N PRO A 206 -9.83 -46.47 18.61
CA PRO A 206 -10.17 -47.27 17.43
C PRO A 206 -10.64 -46.41 16.25
N GLY A 207 -10.02 -46.58 15.07
CA GLY A 207 -10.34 -45.83 13.85
C GLY A 207 -9.48 -44.57 13.61
N ALA A 208 -8.42 -44.35 14.39
CA ALA A 208 -7.46 -43.29 14.14
C ALA A 208 -6.40 -43.69 13.10
N GLU A 209 -6.41 -43.04 11.93
CA GLU A 209 -5.29 -43.05 10.98
C GLU A 209 -4.39 -41.82 11.25
N CYS A 210 -3.47 -41.95 12.21
CA CYS A 210 -2.51 -40.90 12.51
C CYS A 210 -1.21 -41.08 11.70
N GLY A 211 -0.85 -40.06 10.92
CA GLY A 211 0.42 -40.00 10.20
C GLY A 211 1.63 -39.67 11.10
N GLY A 212 2.83 -39.60 10.52
CA GLY A 212 4.08 -39.35 11.25
C GLY A 212 4.28 -37.92 11.80
N ASP A 213 3.32 -37.02 11.58
CA ASP A 213 3.42 -35.56 11.81
C ASP A 213 2.50 -35.09 12.95
N VAL A 214 2.42 -35.88 14.03
CA VAL A 214 1.56 -35.62 15.19
C VAL A 214 2.32 -34.90 16.29
N LEU A 215 1.71 -33.87 16.89
CA LEU A 215 2.29 -33.15 18.02
C LEU A 215 2.14 -33.98 19.31
N PRO A 216 3.22 -34.26 20.07
CA PRO A 216 3.19 -35.22 21.19
C PRO A 216 2.66 -34.62 22.50
N VAL A 217 1.47 -34.00 22.45
CA VAL A 217 0.77 -33.48 23.63
C VAL A 217 0.02 -34.64 24.30
N PRO A 218 0.21 -34.91 25.61
CA PRO A 218 -0.57 -35.93 26.31
C PRO A 218 -2.07 -35.62 26.30
N GLU A 219 -2.91 -36.62 26.05
CA GLU A 219 -4.37 -36.45 25.99
C GLU A 219 -4.95 -35.83 27.28
N LYS A 220 -4.40 -36.20 28.45
CA LYS A 220 -4.73 -35.61 29.77
C LYS A 220 -4.43 -34.10 29.91
N ASN A 221 -3.64 -33.53 29.00
CA ASN A 221 -3.31 -32.10 28.97
C ASN A 221 -4.26 -31.31 28.04
N LEU A 222 -5.19 -31.99 27.36
CA LEU A 222 -6.21 -31.40 26.49
C LEU A 222 -7.53 -31.27 27.26
N ILE A 223 -7.74 -30.12 27.88
CA ILE A 223 -8.95 -29.85 28.67
C ILE A 223 -10.01 -29.29 27.72
N PHE A 224 -10.85 -30.16 27.17
CA PHE A 224 -11.93 -29.80 26.24
C PHE A 224 -13.32 -30.13 26.82
N PRO A 225 -14.37 -29.37 26.47
CA PRO A 225 -15.73 -29.67 26.90
C PRO A 225 -16.27 -30.95 26.23
N ASP A 226 -16.88 -31.82 27.02
CA ASP A 226 -17.44 -33.07 26.53
C ASP A 226 -18.87 -32.88 25.99
N THR A 227 -18.98 -32.36 24.77
CA THR A 227 -20.26 -32.04 24.11
C THR A 227 -21.08 -33.28 23.69
N SER A 228 -20.69 -34.48 24.13
CA SER A 228 -21.52 -35.69 24.05
C SER A 228 -22.48 -35.82 25.25
N LEU A 229 -22.19 -35.14 26.35
CA LEU A 229 -23.03 -35.07 27.55
C LEU A 229 -24.13 -34.01 27.41
N PRO A 230 -25.24 -34.12 28.18
CA PRO A 230 -26.20 -33.02 28.34
C PRO A 230 -25.50 -31.70 28.68
N LEU A 231 -26.08 -30.57 28.24
CA LEU A 231 -25.42 -29.26 28.28
C LEU A 231 -24.97 -28.85 29.69
N GLU A 232 -25.82 -29.07 30.70
CA GLU A 232 -25.50 -28.78 32.10
C GLU A 232 -24.34 -29.64 32.61
N ASP A 233 -24.37 -30.97 32.36
CA ASP A 233 -23.31 -31.90 32.72
C ASP A 233 -21.99 -31.56 32.01
N CYS A 234 -22.07 -31.16 30.74
CA CYS A 234 -20.93 -30.72 29.94
C CYS A 234 -20.27 -29.48 30.57
N ILE A 235 -21.06 -28.47 30.93
CA ILE A 235 -20.59 -27.23 31.59
C ILE A 235 -20.00 -27.54 32.97
N VAL A 236 -20.67 -28.36 33.79
CA VAL A 236 -20.18 -28.75 35.14
C VAL A 236 -18.88 -29.53 35.06
N LYS A 237 -18.78 -30.51 34.15
CA LYS A 237 -17.56 -31.31 33.93
C LYS A 237 -16.42 -30.44 33.41
N TYR A 238 -16.69 -29.58 32.42
CA TYR A 238 -15.66 -28.70 31.85
C TYR A 238 -15.16 -27.66 32.85
N ARG A 239 -16.07 -27.05 33.63
CA ARG A 239 -15.74 -26.11 34.71
C ARG A 239 -14.88 -26.77 35.78
N SER A 240 -15.22 -27.99 36.22
CA SER A 240 -14.42 -28.74 37.20
C SER A 240 -13.00 -29.00 36.69
N ALA A 241 -12.86 -29.48 35.45
CA ALA A 241 -11.55 -29.75 34.85
C ALA A 241 -10.69 -28.48 34.67
N LEU A 242 -11.31 -27.34 34.31
CA LEU A 242 -10.61 -26.05 34.26
C LEU A 242 -10.21 -25.54 35.64
N LEU A 243 -11.06 -25.70 36.66
CA LEU A 243 -10.71 -25.32 38.05
C LEU A 243 -9.54 -26.17 38.58
N GLU A 244 -9.52 -27.47 38.30
CA GLU A 244 -8.40 -28.36 38.65
C GLU A 244 -7.11 -27.95 37.94
N LEU A 245 -7.18 -27.64 36.63
CA LEU A 245 -6.03 -27.14 35.87
C LEU A 245 -5.49 -25.84 36.50
N LEU A 246 -6.36 -24.85 36.73
CA LEU A 246 -5.98 -23.54 37.28
C LEU A 246 -5.45 -23.64 38.71
N ALA A 247 -5.99 -24.53 39.55
CA ALA A 247 -5.43 -24.82 40.85
C ALA A 247 -4.01 -25.41 40.75
N ALA A 248 -3.75 -26.26 39.75
CA ALA A 248 -2.47 -26.93 39.53
C ALA A 248 -1.41 -26.10 38.77
N THR A 249 -1.78 -24.93 38.23
CA THR A 249 -0.89 -24.07 37.41
C THR A 249 -0.87 -22.60 37.81
N GLN A 250 -1.83 -22.13 38.62
CA GLN A 250 -1.97 -20.78 39.18
C GLN A 250 -2.19 -19.63 38.18
N GLN A 251 -1.97 -19.82 36.88
CA GLN A 251 -2.23 -18.82 35.83
C GLN A 251 -2.55 -19.44 34.47
N ILE A 252 -3.10 -18.61 33.57
CA ILE A 252 -3.17 -18.86 32.12
C ILE A 252 -2.06 -18.04 31.46
N ASP A 253 -1.10 -18.67 30.79
CA ASP A 253 0.03 -17.96 30.18
C ASP A 253 -0.35 -17.21 28.91
N LEU A 254 -1.27 -17.78 28.14
CA LEU A 254 -1.60 -17.35 26.78
C LEU A 254 -3.07 -17.65 26.44
N VAL A 255 -3.77 -16.70 25.81
CA VAL A 255 -5.03 -16.98 25.11
C VAL A 255 -4.97 -16.44 23.69
N THR A 256 -5.52 -17.21 22.74
CA THR A 256 -5.67 -16.82 21.34
C THR A 256 -7.13 -16.53 21.02
N LEU A 257 -7.39 -15.40 20.38
CA LEU A 257 -8.73 -14.89 20.11
C LEU A 257 -8.86 -14.48 18.64
N GLY A 258 -10.00 -14.80 18.03
CA GLY A 258 -10.49 -14.11 16.84
C GLY A 258 -11.44 -12.98 17.22
N LEU A 259 -11.70 -12.07 16.28
CA LEU A 259 -12.78 -11.09 16.37
C LEU A 259 -13.86 -11.43 15.33
N GLY A 260 -15.13 -11.41 15.75
CA GLY A 260 -16.29 -11.52 14.87
C GLY A 260 -16.56 -10.22 14.10
N PRO A 261 -17.28 -10.27 12.97
CA PRO A 261 -17.66 -9.07 12.21
C PRO A 261 -18.62 -8.16 13.00
N ASP A 262 -19.39 -8.73 13.93
CA ASP A 262 -20.24 -8.01 14.88
C ASP A 262 -19.54 -7.70 16.22
N GLY A 263 -18.24 -7.95 16.35
CA GLY A 263 -17.44 -7.63 17.55
C GLY A 263 -17.40 -8.71 18.62
N HIS A 264 -17.99 -9.90 18.39
CA HIS A 264 -17.89 -11.01 19.33
C HIS A 264 -16.46 -11.56 19.48
N ILE A 265 -16.16 -12.08 20.67
CA ILE A 265 -14.91 -12.81 20.96
C ILE A 265 -15.25 -14.08 21.74
N ALA A 266 -14.58 -15.20 21.48
CA ALA A 266 -14.79 -16.47 22.20
C ALA A 266 -16.28 -16.88 22.38
N SER A 267 -17.14 -16.64 21.38
CA SER A 267 -18.60 -16.86 21.47
C SER A 267 -19.34 -16.04 22.55
N ILE A 268 -18.79 -14.90 22.96
CA ILE A 268 -19.44 -13.84 23.76
C ILE A 268 -19.97 -12.79 22.77
N PHE A 269 -21.28 -12.81 22.47
CA PHE A 269 -21.89 -12.05 21.39
C PHE A 269 -22.49 -10.71 21.85
N PRO A 270 -22.16 -9.58 21.21
CA PRO A 270 -22.73 -8.28 21.54
C PRO A 270 -24.04 -7.94 20.81
N PRO A 271 -24.83 -6.98 21.32
CA PRO A 271 -24.62 -6.30 22.60
C PRO A 271 -24.97 -7.22 23.77
N LEU A 272 -24.17 -7.20 24.83
CA LEU A 272 -24.48 -7.88 26.09
C LEU A 272 -25.52 -7.07 26.87
N SER A 273 -26.49 -7.74 27.50
CA SER A 273 -27.32 -7.08 28.51
C SER A 273 -26.50 -6.78 29.77
N GLU A 274 -27.05 -5.95 30.67
CA GLU A 274 -26.41 -5.74 31.98
C GLU A 274 -26.25 -7.04 32.78
N GLU A 275 -27.17 -8.00 32.62
CA GLU A 275 -27.14 -9.27 33.33
C GLU A 275 -26.06 -10.19 32.73
N ASP A 276 -26.02 -10.32 31.40
CA ASP A 276 -24.97 -11.06 30.70
C ASP A 276 -23.59 -10.50 31.03
N LEU A 277 -23.42 -9.17 31.05
CA LEU A 277 -22.15 -8.54 31.38
C LEU A 277 -21.75 -8.77 32.85
N LYS A 278 -22.70 -8.74 33.79
CA LYS A 278 -22.46 -9.06 35.21
C LYS A 278 -22.05 -10.52 35.37
N GLU A 279 -22.66 -11.45 34.62
CA GLU A 279 -22.31 -12.87 34.65
C GLU A 279 -20.95 -13.15 33.99
N GLN A 280 -20.69 -12.58 32.82
CA GLN A 280 -19.40 -12.67 32.11
C GLN A 280 -18.22 -12.11 32.91
N MET A 281 -18.46 -11.11 33.76
CA MET A 281 -17.45 -10.53 34.66
C MET A 281 -17.42 -11.16 36.07
N ASN A 282 -18.27 -12.15 36.36
CA ASN A 282 -18.34 -12.81 37.65
C ASN A 282 -17.15 -13.77 37.84
N PRO A 283 -16.38 -13.69 38.95
CA PRO A 283 -15.25 -14.59 39.18
C PRO A 283 -15.64 -16.04 39.47
N ASN A 284 -16.90 -16.34 39.77
CA ASN A 284 -17.34 -17.68 40.16
C ASN A 284 -17.61 -18.61 38.95
N PRO A 285 -18.48 -18.28 37.98
CA PRO A 285 -18.64 -19.07 36.76
C PRO A 285 -17.51 -18.77 35.78
N ILE A 286 -16.58 -19.71 35.62
CA ILE A 286 -15.49 -19.61 34.63
C ILE A 286 -15.85 -20.24 33.27
N VAL A 287 -16.98 -20.96 33.21
CA VAL A 287 -17.58 -21.54 31.99
C VAL A 287 -19.05 -21.13 32.00
N LEU A 288 -19.54 -20.70 30.84
CA LEU A 288 -20.89 -20.18 30.61
C LEU A 288 -21.50 -20.79 29.34
N HIS A 289 -22.82 -20.85 29.31
CA HIS A 289 -23.61 -21.10 28.10
C HIS A 289 -23.93 -19.76 27.44
N THR A 290 -23.70 -19.66 26.14
CA THR A 290 -24.23 -18.56 25.32
C THR A 290 -25.00 -19.14 24.14
N THR A 291 -25.87 -18.32 23.54
CA THR A 291 -26.64 -18.71 22.36
C THR A 291 -26.48 -17.68 21.25
N THR A 292 -26.62 -18.11 19.99
CA THR A 292 -26.59 -17.20 18.84
C THR A 292 -27.47 -17.69 17.70
N SER A 293 -28.29 -16.79 17.16
CA SER A 293 -29.02 -16.99 15.90
C SER A 293 -28.26 -16.47 14.67
N ARG A 294 -27.11 -15.80 14.86
CA ARG A 294 -26.33 -15.16 13.79
C ARG A 294 -25.33 -16.10 13.11
N PHE A 295 -24.94 -17.20 13.76
CA PHE A 295 -23.88 -18.09 13.30
C PHE A 295 -24.27 -19.57 13.48
N ALA A 296 -23.66 -20.48 12.71
CA ALA A 296 -24.01 -21.90 12.72
C ALA A 296 -23.72 -22.61 14.06
N GLY A 297 -24.63 -23.49 14.48
CA GLY A 297 -24.74 -24.01 15.85
C GLY A 297 -25.32 -22.93 16.77
N PHE A 298 -26.47 -23.20 17.38
CA PHE A 298 -27.16 -22.21 18.22
C PHE A 298 -26.47 -22.07 19.58
N ASP A 299 -26.26 -23.20 20.25
CA ASP A 299 -25.65 -23.27 21.57
C ASP A 299 -24.12 -23.19 21.53
N ARG A 300 -23.55 -22.54 22.55
CA ARG A 300 -22.13 -22.30 22.73
C ARG A 300 -21.72 -22.53 24.17
N ILE A 301 -20.54 -23.12 24.33
CA ILE A 301 -19.82 -23.16 25.60
C ILE A 301 -18.69 -22.14 25.46
N THR A 302 -18.62 -21.20 26.39
CA THR A 302 -17.59 -20.16 26.44
C THR A 302 -16.94 -20.13 27.81
N VAL A 303 -15.68 -19.72 27.90
CA VAL A 303 -15.11 -19.28 29.17
C VAL A 303 -15.51 -17.84 29.46
N SER A 304 -15.64 -17.48 30.73
CA SER A 304 -16.11 -16.12 31.08
C SER A 304 -15.12 -15.03 30.67
N LEU A 305 -15.64 -13.85 30.33
CA LEU A 305 -14.83 -12.67 29.98
C LEU A 305 -13.80 -12.34 31.08
N GLN A 306 -14.17 -12.52 32.34
CA GLN A 306 -13.26 -12.39 33.49
C GLN A 306 -12.05 -13.32 33.41
N LEU A 307 -12.23 -14.57 32.94
CA LEU A 307 -11.13 -15.53 32.78
C LEU A 307 -10.18 -15.11 31.64
N LEU A 308 -10.73 -14.60 30.53
CA LEU A 308 -9.93 -14.08 29.41
C LEU A 308 -9.09 -12.85 29.83
N CYS A 309 -9.68 -11.94 30.60
CA CYS A 309 -8.98 -10.79 31.18
C CYS A 309 -7.85 -11.21 32.14
N GLY A 310 -8.01 -12.32 32.85
CA GLY A 310 -7.02 -12.89 33.77
C GLY A 310 -5.78 -13.52 33.11
N ALA A 311 -5.80 -13.77 31.80
CA ALA A 311 -4.67 -14.38 31.09
C ALA A 311 -3.43 -13.46 31.05
N HIS A 312 -2.23 -14.03 31.20
CA HIS A 312 -0.98 -13.29 31.25
C HIS A 312 -0.67 -12.57 29.93
N GLN A 313 -0.85 -13.22 28.78
CA GLN A 313 -0.72 -12.62 27.43
C GLN A 313 -1.96 -12.97 26.59
N LYS A 314 -2.52 -11.99 25.87
CA LYS A 314 -3.64 -12.20 24.94
C LYS A 314 -3.20 -11.92 23.51
N VAL A 315 -3.62 -12.76 22.55
CA VAL A 315 -3.22 -12.63 21.13
C VAL A 315 -4.46 -12.62 20.25
N PHE A 316 -4.69 -11.51 19.56
CA PHE A 316 -5.74 -11.38 18.56
C PHE A 316 -5.22 -11.71 17.16
N PHE A 317 -5.98 -12.52 16.44
CA PHE A 317 -5.73 -12.89 15.05
C PHE A 317 -6.82 -12.28 14.16
N LEU A 318 -6.47 -11.23 13.41
CA LEU A 318 -7.40 -10.42 12.62
C LEU A 318 -7.11 -10.57 11.12
N LYS A 319 -8.12 -10.96 10.34
CA LYS A 319 -8.01 -11.11 8.89
C LYS A 319 -9.22 -10.48 8.20
N GLY A 320 -8.94 -9.57 7.27
CA GLY A 320 -9.96 -8.86 6.49
C GLY A 320 -10.38 -7.51 7.08
N ASP A 321 -10.88 -6.64 6.19
CA ASP A 321 -11.05 -5.21 6.45
C ASP A 321 -12.02 -4.93 7.60
N GLU A 322 -13.16 -5.60 7.59
CA GLU A 322 -14.26 -5.40 8.54
C GLU A 322 -13.77 -5.56 9.99
N LYS A 323 -13.00 -6.63 10.26
CA LYS A 323 -12.45 -6.92 11.59
C LYS A 323 -11.35 -5.93 12.00
N ILE A 324 -10.53 -5.50 11.05
CA ILE A 324 -9.42 -4.55 11.33
C ILE A 324 -9.95 -3.14 11.55
N ARG A 325 -10.96 -2.72 10.77
CA ARG A 325 -11.69 -1.46 10.99
C ARG A 325 -12.39 -1.50 12.34
N LEU A 326 -13.14 -2.56 12.65
CA LEU A 326 -13.79 -2.72 13.96
C LEU A 326 -12.77 -2.69 15.12
N TRP A 327 -11.60 -3.31 14.95
CA TRP A 327 -10.51 -3.29 15.93
C TRP A 327 -9.88 -1.90 16.13
N ARG A 328 -9.74 -1.12 15.06
CA ARG A 328 -9.23 0.27 15.11
C ARG A 328 -10.29 1.21 15.67
N ASP A 329 -11.55 1.06 15.25
CA ASP A 329 -12.69 1.79 15.79
C ASP A 329 -12.79 1.58 17.31
N MET A 330 -12.67 0.35 17.81
CA MET A 330 -12.65 0.08 19.27
C MET A 330 -11.57 0.86 20.03
N GLN A 331 -10.44 1.19 19.40
CA GLN A 331 -9.33 1.95 19.99
C GLN A 331 -9.42 3.47 19.77
N ASP A 332 -10.39 3.98 19.01
CA ASP A 332 -10.55 5.41 18.73
C ASP A 332 -11.13 6.18 19.93
N ASP A 333 -10.34 7.08 20.51
CA ASP A 333 -10.71 7.92 21.65
C ASP A 333 -11.85 8.93 21.34
N ALA A 334 -12.17 9.18 20.07
CA ALA A 334 -13.18 10.16 19.66
C ALA A 334 -14.63 9.79 20.03
N ARG A 335 -14.88 8.56 20.51
CA ARG A 335 -16.21 8.10 20.94
C ARG A 335 -16.12 7.24 22.20
N SER A 336 -16.98 7.53 23.18
CA SER A 336 -17.24 6.63 24.31
C SER A 336 -17.80 5.31 23.81
N LYS A 337 -17.20 4.18 24.20
CA LYS A 337 -17.62 2.82 23.84
C LYS A 337 -17.68 1.96 25.09
N SER A 338 -18.65 1.05 25.16
CA SER A 338 -18.86 0.18 26.32
C SER A 338 -18.42 -1.27 26.07
N VAL A 339 -18.06 -1.98 27.14
CA VAL A 339 -17.80 -3.43 27.10
C VAL A 339 -19.06 -4.21 26.69
N ALA A 340 -20.26 -3.67 26.95
CA ALA A 340 -21.52 -4.25 26.52
C ALA A 340 -21.66 -4.26 24.98
N GLU A 341 -21.26 -3.17 24.32
CA GLU A 341 -21.22 -3.10 22.85
C GLU A 341 -20.04 -3.90 22.26
N PHE A 342 -18.90 -3.93 22.95
CA PHE A 342 -17.66 -4.54 22.48
C PHE A 342 -16.94 -5.32 23.59
N PRO A 343 -17.22 -6.62 23.77
CA PRO A 343 -16.60 -7.43 24.84
C PRO A 343 -15.07 -7.50 24.76
N ALA A 344 -14.51 -7.35 23.55
CA ALA A 344 -13.06 -7.24 23.33
C ALA A 344 -12.40 -6.06 24.08
N LEU A 345 -13.14 -5.00 24.41
CA LEU A 345 -12.63 -3.86 25.18
C LEU A 345 -12.18 -4.27 26.59
N ALA A 346 -12.86 -5.20 27.27
CA ALA A 346 -12.42 -5.68 28.58
C ALA A 346 -11.07 -6.40 28.49
N VAL A 347 -10.89 -7.22 27.44
CA VAL A 347 -9.62 -7.92 27.20
C VAL A 347 -8.50 -6.92 26.86
N LEU A 348 -8.78 -5.89 26.05
CA LEU A 348 -7.88 -4.78 25.77
C LEU A 348 -7.46 -4.03 27.06
N GLN A 349 -8.43 -3.62 27.86
CA GLN A 349 -8.24 -2.90 29.12
C GLN A 349 -7.48 -3.72 30.18
N SER A 350 -7.50 -5.06 30.08
CA SER A 350 -6.74 -5.96 30.95
C SER A 350 -5.24 -6.07 30.65
N GLY A 351 -4.76 -5.42 29.58
CA GLY A 351 -3.34 -5.28 29.25
C GLY A 351 -2.65 -6.54 28.70
N ASN A 352 -1.39 -6.35 28.27
CA ASN A 352 -0.53 -7.33 27.59
C ASN A 352 -1.20 -8.03 26.38
N VAL A 353 -1.80 -7.21 25.51
CA VAL A 353 -2.42 -7.64 24.27
C VAL A 353 -1.45 -7.48 23.09
N LYS A 354 -1.35 -8.53 22.28
CA LYS A 354 -0.69 -8.52 20.97
C LYS A 354 -1.71 -8.77 19.87
N VAL A 355 -1.44 -8.24 18.69
CA VAL A 355 -2.31 -8.39 17.52
C VAL A 355 -1.46 -8.84 16.35
N VAL A 356 -1.95 -9.81 15.57
CA VAL A 356 -1.44 -10.11 14.24
C VAL A 356 -2.59 -9.85 13.28
N ALA A 357 -2.38 -8.98 12.30
CA ALA A 357 -3.44 -8.46 11.43
C ALA A 357 -3.03 -8.51 9.96
N VAL A 358 -3.92 -8.93 9.07
CA VAL A 358 -3.74 -8.83 7.60
C VAL A 358 -4.91 -8.08 6.96
N PRO A 359 -4.69 -6.86 6.42
CA PRO A 359 -5.70 -6.14 5.65
C PRO A 359 -5.89 -6.84 4.29
N PRO A 360 -7.08 -6.72 3.67
CA PRO A 360 -7.24 -7.14 2.30
C PRO A 360 -6.46 -6.20 1.38
N LEU A 361 -5.90 -6.76 0.31
CA LEU A 361 -5.56 -5.97 -0.87
C LEU A 361 -6.86 -5.41 -1.45
N ASP A 362 -6.82 -4.23 -2.09
CA ASP A 362 -7.98 -3.72 -2.84
C ASP A 362 -8.43 -4.80 -3.84
N VAL A 363 -9.73 -5.05 -4.00
CA VAL A 363 -10.25 -6.05 -4.96
C VAL A 363 -9.71 -5.79 -6.37
N HIS A 364 -9.43 -4.54 -6.74
CA HIS A 364 -8.76 -4.21 -7.99
C HIS A 364 -7.28 -4.63 -8.02
N GLU A 365 -6.56 -4.46 -6.92
CA GLU A 365 -5.16 -4.85 -6.76
C GLU A 365 -4.99 -6.37 -6.64
N GLU A 366 -5.89 -7.05 -5.94
CA GLU A 366 -5.97 -8.50 -5.89
C GLU A 366 -6.28 -9.06 -7.29
N HIS A 367 -7.27 -8.52 -8.00
CA HIS A 367 -7.56 -8.93 -9.38
C HIS A 367 -6.39 -8.65 -10.32
N LEU A 368 -5.66 -7.54 -10.14
CA LEU A 368 -4.45 -7.23 -10.91
C LEU A 368 -3.32 -8.23 -10.62
N GLN A 369 -3.06 -8.55 -9.34
CA GLN A 369 -2.08 -9.57 -8.97
C GLN A 369 -2.49 -10.97 -9.45
N GLN A 370 -3.78 -11.31 -9.42
CA GLN A 370 -4.30 -12.55 -10.00
C GLN A 370 -4.10 -12.60 -11.52
N GLN A 371 -4.38 -11.52 -12.25
CA GLN A 371 -4.09 -11.41 -13.69
C GLN A 371 -2.59 -11.58 -13.98
N LEU A 372 -1.72 -10.92 -13.23
CA LEU A 372 -0.26 -11.02 -13.41
C LEU A 372 0.27 -12.42 -13.04
N ARG A 373 -0.25 -13.06 -12.00
CA ARG A 373 0.08 -14.46 -11.64
C ARG A 373 -0.45 -15.48 -12.66
N ALA A 374 -1.55 -15.17 -13.34
CA ALA A 374 -2.10 -15.98 -14.42
C ALA A 374 -1.40 -15.74 -15.77
N ASP A 375 -0.63 -14.65 -15.92
CA ASP A 375 0.12 -14.36 -17.13
C ASP A 375 1.29 -15.34 -17.28
N ARG A 376 1.19 -16.21 -18.29
CA ARG A 376 2.23 -17.18 -18.65
C ARG A 376 3.30 -16.60 -19.57
N THR A 377 3.24 -15.31 -19.88
CA THR A 377 4.22 -14.62 -20.72
C THR A 377 5.57 -14.51 -20.01
N PHE A 378 6.62 -15.06 -20.61
CA PHE A 378 7.99 -14.81 -20.16
C PHE A 378 8.40 -13.36 -20.53
N LEU A 379 8.75 -12.55 -19.54
CA LEU A 379 9.15 -11.15 -19.73
C LEU A 379 10.68 -11.00 -19.78
N SER A 380 11.22 -10.63 -20.94
CA SER A 380 12.63 -10.27 -21.10
C SER A 380 12.80 -8.75 -21.21
N VAL A 381 13.49 -8.13 -20.24
CA VAL A 381 13.78 -6.68 -20.24
C VAL A 381 15.27 -6.43 -20.52
N VAL A 382 15.57 -5.87 -21.70
CA VAL A 382 16.93 -5.53 -22.13
C VAL A 382 17.19 -4.04 -21.89
N VAL A 383 18.13 -3.72 -21.00
CA VAL A 383 18.54 -2.34 -20.71
C VAL A 383 19.86 -2.04 -21.44
N LEU A 384 19.77 -1.40 -22.62
CA LEU A 384 20.96 -0.88 -23.30
C LEU A 384 21.45 0.37 -22.57
N GLY A 385 22.76 0.47 -22.34
CA GLY A 385 23.33 1.53 -21.51
C GLY A 385 23.25 1.24 -20.01
N ALA A 386 23.12 -0.03 -19.61
CA ALA A 386 22.98 -0.44 -18.21
C ALA A 386 24.09 0.09 -17.27
N SER A 387 25.29 0.36 -17.77
CA SER A 387 26.39 0.96 -17.02
C SER A 387 26.26 2.47 -16.78
N GLY A 388 25.18 3.10 -17.26
CA GLY A 388 24.95 4.55 -17.22
C GLY A 388 24.17 5.03 -16.00
N ASP A 389 24.24 6.35 -15.79
CA ASP A 389 23.62 7.05 -14.65
C ASP A 389 22.10 6.81 -14.52
N LEU A 390 21.38 6.81 -15.65
CA LEU A 390 19.92 6.61 -15.68
C LEU A 390 19.53 5.19 -15.26
N ALA A 391 20.23 4.19 -15.78
CA ALA A 391 19.97 2.79 -15.47
C ALA A 391 20.16 2.51 -13.97
N HIS A 392 21.27 3.00 -13.39
CA HIS A 392 21.55 2.85 -11.96
C HIS A 392 20.59 3.65 -11.06
N LYS A 393 20.27 4.90 -11.41
CA LYS A 393 19.49 5.79 -10.52
C LYS A 393 17.98 5.68 -10.67
N LYS A 394 17.48 5.14 -11.79
CA LYS A 394 16.04 5.06 -12.12
C LYS A 394 15.60 3.69 -12.62
N THR A 395 16.15 3.18 -13.72
CA THR A 395 15.59 2.00 -14.41
C THR A 395 15.66 0.72 -13.55
N TYR A 396 16.83 0.34 -13.03
CA TYR A 396 16.96 -0.83 -12.15
C TYR A 396 16.23 -0.65 -10.80
N PRO A 397 16.33 0.51 -10.11
CA PRO A 397 15.50 0.81 -8.94
C PRO A 397 14.00 0.62 -9.18
N ALA A 398 13.49 1.03 -10.34
CA ALA A 398 12.08 0.89 -10.68
C ALA A 398 11.68 -0.56 -10.97
N LEU A 399 12.49 -1.31 -11.74
CA LEU A 399 12.27 -2.75 -11.97
C LEU A 399 12.32 -3.55 -10.66
N PHE A 400 13.23 -3.21 -9.74
CA PHE A 400 13.32 -3.82 -8.42
C PHE A 400 12.10 -3.52 -7.54
N SER A 401 11.57 -2.29 -7.60
CA SER A 401 10.33 -1.95 -6.90
C SER A 401 9.14 -2.77 -7.41
N LEU A 402 8.97 -2.87 -8.74
CA LEU A 402 7.93 -3.71 -9.36
C LEU A 402 8.09 -5.19 -8.98
N PHE A 403 9.32 -5.68 -8.87
CA PHE A 403 9.59 -7.02 -8.34
C PHE A 403 9.16 -7.17 -6.86
N CYS A 404 9.54 -6.24 -5.98
CA CYS A 404 9.19 -6.27 -4.55
C CYS A 404 7.68 -6.10 -4.23
N GLU A 405 6.91 -5.55 -5.17
CA GLU A 405 5.44 -5.46 -5.09
C GLU A 405 4.73 -6.61 -5.83
N GLY A 406 5.45 -7.54 -6.46
CA GLY A 406 4.86 -8.65 -7.23
C GLY A 406 4.13 -8.21 -8.51
N LEU A 407 4.55 -7.06 -9.08
CA LEU A 407 3.97 -6.44 -10.27
C LEU A 407 4.71 -6.79 -11.58
N LEU A 408 5.74 -7.62 -11.51
CA LEU A 408 6.32 -8.30 -12.68
C LEU A 408 5.66 -9.68 -12.88
N PRO A 409 5.56 -10.20 -14.12
CA PRO A 409 5.12 -11.57 -14.36
C PRO A 409 5.98 -12.60 -13.61
N PRO A 410 5.45 -13.78 -13.22
CA PRO A 410 6.19 -14.80 -12.48
C PRO A 410 7.48 -15.28 -13.15
N HIS A 411 7.52 -15.22 -14.48
CA HIS A 411 8.69 -15.59 -15.28
C HIS A 411 9.23 -14.33 -15.98
N PHE A 412 10.34 -13.80 -15.46
CA PHE A 412 11.02 -12.65 -16.05
C PHE A 412 12.53 -12.76 -15.95
N HIS A 413 13.23 -12.07 -16.87
CA HIS A 413 14.68 -11.90 -16.85
C HIS A 413 15.08 -10.50 -17.32
N ILE A 414 16.12 -9.93 -16.71
CA ILE A 414 16.63 -8.59 -16.99
C ILE A 414 18.07 -8.70 -17.51
N VAL A 415 18.33 -8.14 -18.69
CA VAL A 415 19.65 -8.17 -19.33
C VAL A 415 20.21 -6.75 -19.41
N GLY A 416 21.23 -6.47 -18.62
CA GLY A 416 22.02 -5.24 -18.78
C GLY A 416 22.99 -5.38 -19.94
N TYR A 417 23.04 -4.41 -20.84
CA TYR A 417 23.95 -4.44 -22.00
C TYR A 417 24.68 -3.10 -22.14
N ALA A 418 26.02 -3.13 -22.18
CA ALA A 418 26.82 -1.94 -22.45
C ALA A 418 28.22 -2.24 -23.00
N ARG A 419 28.89 -1.20 -23.50
CA ARG A 419 30.26 -1.27 -24.04
C ARG A 419 31.32 -1.57 -22.97
N SER A 420 31.04 -1.20 -21.72
CA SER A 420 31.99 -1.28 -20.61
C SER A 420 32.35 -2.74 -20.27
N LYS A 421 33.64 -3.05 -20.27
CA LYS A 421 34.16 -4.36 -19.88
C LYS A 421 34.04 -4.52 -18.36
N MET A 422 33.08 -5.31 -17.90
CA MET A 422 32.91 -5.70 -16.50
C MET A 422 32.22 -7.07 -16.40
N THR A 423 32.46 -7.80 -15.31
CA THR A 423 31.73 -9.03 -15.00
C THR A 423 30.32 -8.73 -14.49
N PHE A 424 29.45 -9.73 -14.44
CA PHE A 424 28.12 -9.56 -13.84
C PHE A 424 28.19 -9.14 -12.37
N ASP A 425 29.12 -9.67 -11.57
CA ASP A 425 29.27 -9.26 -10.17
C ASP A 425 29.72 -7.80 -10.02
N GLN A 426 30.66 -7.33 -10.86
CA GLN A 426 31.07 -5.92 -10.89
C GLN A 426 29.95 -4.97 -11.35
N PHE A 427 29.07 -5.45 -12.24
CA PHE A 427 27.87 -4.73 -12.64
C PHE A 427 26.84 -4.70 -11.50
N TRP A 428 26.59 -5.86 -10.88
CA TRP A 428 25.64 -6.02 -9.78
C TRP A 428 26.03 -5.18 -8.57
N GLU A 429 27.31 -5.16 -8.19
CA GLU A 429 27.81 -4.35 -7.08
C GLU A 429 27.40 -2.88 -7.26
N LYS A 430 27.61 -2.31 -8.46
CA LYS A 430 27.23 -0.94 -8.79
C LYS A 430 25.74 -0.69 -8.63
N ILE A 431 24.88 -1.51 -9.26
CA ILE A 431 23.42 -1.27 -9.18
C ILE A 431 22.86 -1.55 -7.79
N SER A 432 23.39 -2.55 -7.08
CA SER A 432 22.90 -2.99 -5.76
C SER A 432 23.01 -1.90 -4.69
N GLN A 433 23.93 -0.93 -4.83
CA GLN A 433 24.06 0.19 -3.89
C GLN A 433 22.74 0.97 -3.76
N LYS A 434 22.09 1.29 -4.89
CA LYS A 434 20.80 1.99 -4.84
C LYS A 434 19.66 1.06 -4.43
N LEU A 435 19.70 -0.21 -4.87
CA LEU A 435 18.68 -1.20 -4.50
C LEU A 435 18.65 -1.48 -2.99
N LYS A 436 19.80 -1.52 -2.30
CA LYS A 436 19.88 -1.65 -0.83
C LYS A 436 19.12 -0.55 -0.07
N SER A 437 19.09 0.67 -0.60
CA SER A 437 18.31 1.77 -0.01
C SER A 437 16.80 1.67 -0.21
N LEU A 438 16.37 0.83 -1.16
CA LEU A 438 14.96 0.51 -1.41
C LEU A 438 14.54 -0.79 -0.76
N SER A 439 15.42 -1.79 -0.69
CA SER A 439 15.10 -3.08 -0.07
C SER A 439 14.69 -2.87 1.39
N SER A 440 15.37 -2.01 2.15
CA SER A 440 15.01 -1.66 3.54
C SER A 440 13.57 -1.16 3.72
N PHE A 441 12.97 -0.51 2.72
CA PHE A 441 11.55 -0.13 2.72
C PHE A 441 10.63 -1.34 2.50
N PHE A 442 11.02 -2.23 1.58
CA PHE A 442 10.29 -3.47 1.30
C PHE A 442 10.51 -4.56 2.37
N CYS A 443 11.55 -4.47 3.20
CA CYS A 443 11.99 -5.46 4.21
C CYS A 443 10.97 -5.87 5.29
N ARG A 444 9.79 -5.26 5.36
CA ARG A 444 8.69 -5.81 6.19
C ARG A 444 7.95 -6.98 5.50
N ARG A 445 8.49 -7.53 4.40
CA ARG A 445 8.04 -8.77 3.70
C ARG A 445 9.07 -9.90 3.71
N ALA A 446 10.37 -9.61 3.77
CA ALA A 446 11.47 -10.58 3.76
C ALA A 446 12.77 -9.88 4.19
N SER A 447 13.87 -10.61 4.46
CA SER A 447 15.14 -9.93 4.75
C SER A 447 15.65 -9.15 3.52
N ALA A 448 16.40 -8.07 3.76
CA ALA A 448 17.00 -7.25 2.69
C ALA A 448 17.88 -8.08 1.74
N ILE A 449 18.47 -9.13 2.28
CA ILE A 449 19.46 -9.99 1.63
C ILE A 449 18.74 -10.94 0.66
N ASP A 450 17.62 -11.52 1.08
CA ASP A 450 16.85 -12.49 0.29
C ASP A 450 16.22 -11.83 -0.94
N LEU A 451 15.63 -10.63 -0.80
CA LEU A 451 15.05 -9.88 -1.93
C LEU A 451 16.10 -9.50 -2.97
N LEU A 452 17.29 -9.06 -2.53
CA LEU A 452 18.37 -8.69 -3.44
C LEU A 452 19.01 -9.92 -4.10
N ALA A 453 19.16 -11.03 -3.38
CA ALA A 453 19.68 -12.29 -3.93
C ALA A 453 18.72 -12.89 -4.95
N SER A 454 17.41 -12.88 -4.67
CA SER A 454 16.37 -13.30 -5.60
C SER A 454 16.34 -12.41 -6.84
N PHE A 455 16.29 -11.08 -6.70
CA PHE A 455 16.35 -10.18 -7.87
C PHE A 455 17.65 -10.32 -8.68
N LYS A 456 18.78 -10.70 -8.04
CA LYS A 456 20.05 -10.98 -8.72
C LYS A 456 19.95 -12.19 -9.65
N SER A 457 19.21 -13.24 -9.28
CA SER A 457 19.09 -14.45 -10.11
C SER A 457 18.35 -14.18 -11.42
N HIS A 458 17.40 -13.24 -11.41
CA HIS A 458 16.69 -12.72 -12.59
C HIS A 458 17.47 -11.66 -13.39
N CYS A 459 18.76 -11.44 -13.08
CA CYS A 459 19.58 -10.43 -13.74
C CYS A 459 20.79 -11.05 -14.45
N SER A 460 21.21 -10.42 -15.54
CA SER A 460 22.44 -10.77 -16.28
C SER A 460 23.08 -9.52 -16.88
N TYR A 461 24.36 -9.61 -17.25
CA TYR A 461 25.09 -8.53 -17.91
C TYR A 461 25.87 -9.05 -19.12
N LEU A 462 25.74 -8.38 -20.26
CA LEU A 462 26.46 -8.67 -21.49
C LEU A 462 27.26 -7.44 -21.95
N GLN A 463 28.49 -7.68 -22.38
CA GLN A 463 29.31 -6.66 -23.02
C GLN A 463 29.10 -6.68 -24.55
N GLY A 464 28.90 -5.51 -25.15
CA GLY A 464 28.88 -5.37 -26.60
C GLY A 464 28.79 -3.93 -27.10
N LEU A 465 29.01 -3.74 -28.40
CA LEU A 465 28.84 -2.46 -29.08
C LEU A 465 27.39 -2.21 -29.48
N TYR A 466 27.03 -0.95 -29.70
CA TYR A 466 25.64 -0.51 -29.94
C TYR A 466 25.24 -0.53 -31.43
N ASP A 467 26.18 -0.85 -32.31
CA ASP A 467 26.12 -0.75 -33.77
C ASP A 467 26.65 -2.01 -34.48
N ARG A 468 27.15 -3.02 -33.74
CA ARG A 468 27.76 -4.24 -34.27
C ARG A 468 26.78 -5.43 -34.25
N PRO A 469 26.25 -5.90 -35.40
CA PRO A 469 25.24 -6.96 -35.43
C PRO A 469 25.68 -8.28 -34.78
N ALA A 470 26.97 -8.60 -34.81
CA ALA A 470 27.51 -9.81 -34.16
C ALA A 470 27.33 -9.80 -32.62
N ASP A 471 27.41 -8.64 -31.96
CA ASP A 471 27.18 -8.57 -30.51
C ASP A 471 25.69 -8.73 -30.17
N PHE A 472 24.82 -8.19 -31.03
CA PHE A 472 23.38 -8.42 -30.93
C PHE A 472 22.98 -9.86 -31.26
N ALA A 473 23.77 -10.61 -32.03
CA ALA A 473 23.58 -12.06 -32.21
C ALA A 473 23.85 -12.81 -30.89
N ASN A 474 24.90 -12.43 -30.15
CA ASN A 474 25.19 -13.00 -28.82
C ASN A 474 24.06 -12.67 -27.81
N LEU A 475 23.59 -11.42 -27.78
CA LEU A 475 22.41 -11.04 -26.99
C LEU A 475 21.16 -11.82 -27.41
N GLY A 476 20.94 -12.02 -28.70
CA GLY A 476 19.80 -12.78 -29.24
C GLY A 476 19.83 -14.27 -28.89
N ASN A 477 21.02 -14.86 -28.74
CA ASN A 477 21.18 -16.24 -28.27
C ASN A 477 20.94 -16.33 -26.76
N HIS A 478 21.57 -15.47 -25.96
CA HIS A 478 21.33 -15.37 -24.51
C HIS A 478 19.85 -15.18 -24.17
N LEU A 479 19.12 -14.35 -24.92
CA LEU A 479 17.67 -14.17 -24.76
C LEU A 479 16.89 -15.47 -25.02
N LYS A 480 17.26 -16.27 -26.03
CA LYS A 480 16.62 -17.58 -26.28
C LYS A 480 16.96 -18.60 -25.19
N GLU A 481 18.18 -18.56 -24.66
CA GLU A 481 18.63 -19.46 -23.59
C GLU A 481 17.86 -19.22 -22.29
N VAL A 482 17.64 -17.95 -21.90
CA VAL A 482 16.89 -17.62 -20.67
C VAL A 482 15.36 -17.77 -20.83
N GLU A 483 14.82 -17.54 -22.03
CA GLU A 483 13.38 -17.74 -22.32
C GLU A 483 13.01 -19.22 -22.48
N GLY A 484 13.96 -20.06 -22.91
CA GLY A 484 13.78 -21.49 -23.14
C GLY A 484 12.56 -21.81 -24.02
N ASP A 485 11.76 -22.77 -23.56
CA ASP A 485 10.59 -23.26 -24.28
C ASP A 485 9.31 -22.42 -24.09
N ALA A 486 9.39 -21.24 -23.48
CA ALA A 486 8.23 -20.38 -23.22
C ALA A 486 7.33 -20.18 -24.46
N GLU A 487 6.03 -20.41 -24.32
CA GLU A 487 5.04 -20.31 -25.41
C GLU A 487 4.71 -18.85 -25.79
N GLN A 488 4.74 -17.94 -24.81
CA GLN A 488 4.51 -16.51 -24.97
C GLN A 488 5.71 -15.74 -24.41
N VAL A 489 6.20 -14.76 -25.18
CA VAL A 489 7.37 -13.94 -24.81
C VAL A 489 7.07 -12.45 -25.03
N GLY A 490 7.27 -11.66 -23.99
CA GLY A 490 7.28 -10.20 -24.04
C GLY A 490 8.70 -9.68 -23.99
N ARG A 491 9.17 -8.97 -25.02
CA ARG A 491 10.49 -8.32 -25.02
C ARG A 491 10.36 -6.80 -24.89
N VAL A 492 10.99 -6.22 -23.86
CA VAL A 492 11.16 -4.78 -23.67
C VAL A 492 12.61 -4.41 -23.98
N LEU A 493 12.82 -3.52 -24.94
CA LEU A 493 14.12 -2.90 -25.21
C LEU A 493 14.14 -1.48 -24.63
N TYR A 494 14.88 -1.26 -23.56
CA TYR A 494 15.04 0.05 -22.94
C TYR A 494 16.32 0.73 -23.44
N LEU A 495 16.18 1.88 -24.09
CA LEU A 495 17.29 2.66 -24.63
C LEU A 495 17.78 3.73 -23.64
N ALA A 496 18.51 3.32 -22.59
CA ALA A 496 19.18 4.25 -21.67
C ALA A 496 20.51 4.79 -22.28
N LEU A 497 20.41 5.32 -23.50
CA LEU A 497 21.52 5.67 -24.38
C LEU A 497 21.45 7.15 -24.85
N PRO A 498 22.56 7.72 -25.36
CA PRO A 498 22.52 8.96 -26.14
C PRO A 498 21.73 8.78 -27.47
N PRO A 499 21.08 9.83 -28.00
CA PRO A 499 20.24 9.73 -29.20
C PRO A 499 20.95 9.17 -30.44
N ASP A 500 22.22 9.50 -30.65
CA ASP A 500 22.97 9.15 -31.86
C ASP A 500 23.12 7.63 -32.08
N VAL A 501 23.05 6.85 -31.00
CA VAL A 501 23.13 5.38 -31.05
C VAL A 501 21.77 4.67 -31.02
N PHE A 502 20.64 5.39 -30.86
CA PHE A 502 19.30 4.79 -30.87
C PHE A 502 19.04 4.01 -32.16
N LEU A 503 19.25 4.63 -33.32
CA LEU A 503 18.91 4.03 -34.61
C LEU A 503 19.79 2.80 -34.94
N PRO A 504 21.13 2.83 -34.79
CA PRO A 504 21.97 1.64 -34.92
C PRO A 504 21.54 0.50 -33.98
N SER A 505 21.28 0.81 -32.70
CA SER A 505 20.89 -0.21 -31.71
C SER A 505 19.53 -0.84 -32.01
N VAL A 506 18.51 -0.04 -32.35
CA VAL A 506 17.19 -0.57 -32.74
C VAL A 506 17.28 -1.43 -34.00
N LYS A 507 18.10 -1.03 -34.98
CA LYS A 507 18.32 -1.80 -36.21
C LYS A 507 18.97 -3.16 -35.91
N SER A 508 20.06 -3.19 -35.16
CA SER A 508 20.76 -4.43 -34.79
C SER A 508 19.91 -5.33 -33.89
N TYR A 509 19.21 -4.75 -32.91
CA TYR A 509 18.27 -5.49 -32.05
C TYR A 509 17.13 -6.11 -32.86
N ARG A 510 16.53 -5.39 -33.82
CA ARG A 510 15.45 -5.94 -34.65
C ARG A 510 15.93 -7.06 -35.57
N GLN A 511 17.20 -7.08 -35.96
CA GLN A 511 17.78 -8.15 -36.78
C GLN A 511 18.04 -9.45 -35.99
N SER A 512 18.53 -9.35 -34.75
CA SER A 512 19.02 -10.52 -34.00
C SER A 512 18.19 -10.89 -32.76
N CYS A 513 17.42 -9.94 -32.21
CA CYS A 513 16.76 -10.03 -30.90
C CYS A 513 15.24 -9.80 -30.96
N TRP A 514 14.62 -9.73 -32.13
CA TRP A 514 13.16 -9.60 -32.23
C TRP A 514 12.47 -10.95 -31.99
N ASN A 515 11.47 -11.02 -31.11
CA ASN A 515 10.70 -12.25 -30.91
C ASN A 515 9.50 -12.33 -31.88
N THR A 516 9.04 -13.55 -32.14
CA THR A 516 7.84 -13.86 -32.94
C THR A 516 6.73 -14.56 -32.14
N LYS A 517 7.01 -15.01 -30.92
CA LYS A 517 6.08 -15.76 -30.06
C LYS A 517 5.06 -14.86 -29.32
N GLY A 518 5.36 -13.58 -29.15
CA GLY A 518 4.48 -12.63 -28.45
C GLY A 518 4.67 -11.20 -28.91
N TRP A 519 5.01 -10.29 -27.99
CA TRP A 519 5.11 -8.86 -28.25
C TRP A 519 6.53 -8.32 -28.05
N ASN A 520 6.85 -7.24 -28.77
CA ASN A 520 8.11 -6.51 -28.65
C ASN A 520 7.79 -5.02 -28.46
N ARG A 521 8.45 -4.36 -27.51
CA ARG A 521 8.25 -2.94 -27.16
C ARG A 521 9.60 -2.26 -26.97
N VAL A 522 9.75 -1.04 -27.48
CA VAL A 522 10.98 -0.25 -27.44
C VAL A 522 10.70 1.05 -26.68
N VAL A 523 11.40 1.22 -25.56
CA VAL A 523 11.33 2.39 -24.69
C VAL A 523 12.44 3.35 -25.07
N VAL A 524 12.08 4.59 -25.40
CA VAL A 524 12.98 5.62 -25.91
C VAL A 524 12.97 6.83 -24.96
N GLU A 525 14.15 7.26 -24.56
CA GLU A 525 14.35 8.43 -23.68
C GLU A 525 14.49 9.74 -24.46
N LYS A 526 14.21 10.86 -23.76
CA LYS A 526 14.50 12.20 -24.28
C LYS A 526 16.04 12.40 -24.37
N PRO A 527 16.56 13.23 -25.30
CA PRO A 527 15.84 14.16 -26.18
C PRO A 527 15.42 13.56 -27.52
N PHE A 528 14.19 13.86 -27.95
CA PHE A 528 13.62 13.42 -29.22
C PHE A 528 13.86 14.45 -30.34
N GLY A 529 15.13 14.77 -30.60
CA GLY A 529 15.55 15.88 -31.48
C GLY A 529 15.83 17.18 -30.72
N ARG A 530 16.21 18.24 -31.46
CA ARG A 530 16.46 19.60 -30.96
C ARG A 530 15.51 20.65 -31.57
N ASP A 531 14.78 20.28 -32.61
CA ASP A 531 13.77 21.08 -33.31
C ASP A 531 12.82 20.16 -34.09
N LEU A 532 11.79 20.72 -34.73
CA LEU A 532 10.84 19.97 -35.56
C LEU A 532 11.52 19.12 -36.63
N LYS A 533 12.53 19.66 -37.34
CA LYS A 533 13.20 18.99 -38.46
C LYS A 533 14.02 17.77 -38.01
N SER A 534 14.77 17.91 -36.93
CA SER A 534 15.55 16.82 -36.34
C SER A 534 14.67 15.78 -35.66
N SER A 535 13.57 16.20 -35.02
CA SER A 535 12.58 15.30 -34.43
C SER A 535 11.82 14.48 -35.47
N ASP A 536 11.39 15.11 -36.58
CA ASP A 536 10.79 14.43 -37.73
C ASP A 536 11.74 13.38 -38.32
N LYS A 537 13.03 13.75 -38.51
CA LYS A 537 14.05 12.83 -39.01
C LYS A 537 14.24 11.62 -38.09
N LEU A 538 14.33 11.84 -36.78
CA LEU A 538 14.46 10.76 -35.79
C LEU A 538 13.21 9.86 -35.80
N SER A 539 12.02 10.46 -35.78
CA SER A 539 10.74 9.76 -35.76
C SER A 539 10.53 8.92 -37.01
N ALA A 540 10.79 9.48 -38.20
CA ALA A 540 10.74 8.74 -39.46
C ALA A 540 11.74 7.57 -39.50
N SER A 541 12.96 7.78 -38.98
CA SER A 541 13.99 6.74 -38.92
C SER A 541 13.62 5.59 -37.98
N LEU A 542 13.00 5.90 -36.83
CA LEU A 542 12.48 4.89 -35.91
C LEU A 542 11.25 4.17 -36.48
N MET A 543 10.30 4.89 -37.09
CA MET A 543 9.10 4.30 -37.70
C MET A 543 9.40 3.44 -38.94
N ALA A 544 10.51 3.68 -39.64
CA ALA A 544 11.00 2.80 -40.69
C ALA A 544 11.42 1.40 -40.16
N LEU A 545 11.68 1.29 -38.85
CA LEU A 545 12.04 0.05 -38.17
C LEU A 545 10.93 -0.48 -37.25
N LEU A 546 10.09 0.37 -36.67
CA LEU A 546 9.16 0.04 -35.59
C LEU A 546 7.74 0.54 -35.91
N ARG A 547 6.72 -0.22 -35.51
CA ARG A 547 5.33 0.32 -35.54
C ARG A 547 5.12 1.28 -34.36
N GLU A 548 4.23 2.26 -34.47
CA GLU A 548 3.96 3.17 -33.33
C GLU A 548 3.44 2.43 -32.07
N ARG A 549 2.72 1.32 -32.26
CA ARG A 549 2.34 0.42 -31.15
C ARG A 549 3.53 -0.26 -30.46
N GLU A 550 4.68 -0.33 -31.11
CA GLU A 550 5.93 -0.91 -30.59
C GLU A 550 6.79 0.16 -29.88
N ILE A 551 6.53 1.47 -30.06
CA ILE A 551 7.35 2.57 -29.49
C ILE A 551 6.71 3.15 -28.21
N PHE A 552 7.54 3.40 -27.18
CA PHE A 552 7.16 4.01 -25.90
C PHE A 552 8.13 5.16 -25.60
N ARG A 553 7.72 6.40 -25.92
CA ARG A 553 8.55 7.60 -25.69
C ARG A 553 8.29 8.14 -24.29
N ILE A 554 9.30 8.10 -23.42
CA ILE A 554 9.16 8.53 -22.02
C ILE A 554 9.11 10.06 -21.95
N ASP A 555 8.03 10.55 -21.34
CA ASP A 555 8.06 11.77 -20.55
C ASP A 555 7.73 11.40 -19.10
N HIS A 556 8.74 11.42 -18.22
CA HIS A 556 8.58 11.02 -16.82
C HIS A 556 7.67 11.94 -15.99
N TYR A 557 7.21 13.09 -16.49
CA TYR A 557 6.17 13.86 -15.80
C TYR A 557 4.78 13.24 -15.97
N LEU A 558 4.53 12.48 -17.05
CA LEU A 558 3.27 11.75 -17.22
C LEU A 558 3.11 10.62 -16.20
N GLY A 559 4.21 10.03 -15.73
CA GLY A 559 4.20 8.98 -14.70
C GLY A 559 4.05 9.47 -13.25
N LYS A 560 3.95 10.79 -13.01
CA LYS A 560 3.80 11.35 -11.65
C LYS A 560 2.35 11.33 -11.18
N GLU A 561 2.15 10.99 -9.91
CA GLU A 561 0.83 10.83 -9.27
C GLU A 561 -0.14 11.99 -9.56
N MET A 562 0.31 13.23 -9.38
CA MET A 562 -0.54 14.41 -9.59
C MET A 562 -0.83 14.71 -11.07
N SER A 563 0.02 14.24 -11.98
CA SER A 563 -0.23 14.32 -13.42
C SER A 563 -1.31 13.31 -13.83
N LEU A 564 -1.20 12.06 -13.33
CA LEU A 564 -2.20 11.00 -13.51
C LEU A 564 -3.57 11.44 -12.96
N SER A 565 -3.55 12.09 -11.78
CA SER A 565 -4.73 12.62 -11.10
C SER A 565 -5.52 13.66 -11.91
N LEU A 566 -4.90 14.40 -12.84
CA LEU A 566 -5.58 15.47 -13.60
C LEU A 566 -6.80 14.96 -14.36
N THR A 567 -6.72 13.78 -14.99
CA THR A 567 -7.83 13.18 -15.75
C THR A 567 -9.02 12.86 -14.84
N ALA A 568 -8.76 12.31 -13.65
CA ALA A 568 -9.79 12.02 -12.66
C ALA A 568 -10.40 13.30 -12.09
N LEU A 569 -9.57 14.26 -11.65
CA LEU A 569 -10.01 15.54 -11.12
C LEU A 569 -10.95 16.27 -12.09
N ARG A 570 -10.61 16.32 -13.38
CA ARG A 570 -11.37 17.05 -14.42
C ARG A 570 -12.66 16.37 -14.84
N PHE A 571 -12.68 15.04 -14.98
CA PHE A 571 -13.79 14.35 -15.66
C PHE A 571 -14.68 13.49 -14.75
N ALA A 572 -14.27 13.21 -13.51
CA ALA A 572 -15.13 12.57 -12.50
C ALA A 572 -15.95 13.58 -11.68
N ASN A 573 -15.51 14.84 -11.58
CA ASN A 573 -16.05 15.82 -10.63
C ASN A 573 -16.81 16.95 -11.34
N VAL A 574 -18.14 16.96 -11.25
CA VAL A 574 -18.98 18.04 -11.81
C VAL A 574 -18.59 19.42 -11.26
N ALA A 575 -18.28 19.50 -9.96
CA ALA A 575 -17.84 20.74 -9.31
C ALA A 575 -16.53 21.32 -9.89
N PHE A 576 -15.70 20.50 -10.55
CA PHE A 576 -14.43 20.93 -11.14
C PHE A 576 -14.59 21.36 -12.59
N MET A 577 -15.67 21.00 -13.30
CA MET A 577 -15.86 21.36 -14.71
C MET A 577 -15.77 22.87 -14.99
N PRO A 578 -16.35 23.78 -14.17
CA PRO A 578 -16.17 25.23 -14.33
C PRO A 578 -14.71 25.68 -14.21
N LEU A 579 -13.91 25.00 -13.39
CA LEU A 579 -12.50 25.33 -13.13
C LEU A 579 -11.59 25.09 -14.36
N PHE A 580 -12.13 24.53 -15.46
CA PHE A 580 -11.42 24.32 -16.72
C PHE A 580 -12.22 24.88 -17.92
N HIS A 581 -12.85 26.04 -17.75
CA HIS A 581 -13.55 26.77 -18.82
C HIS A 581 -13.29 28.29 -18.77
N ARG A 582 -13.11 28.94 -19.93
CA ARG A 582 -12.81 30.38 -20.05
C ARG A 582 -13.78 31.33 -19.35
N ASP A 583 -15.04 30.94 -19.14
CA ASP A 583 -16.03 31.79 -18.48
C ASP A 583 -15.71 32.01 -17.00
N TYR A 584 -15.00 31.05 -16.37
CA TYR A 584 -14.61 31.11 -14.96
C TYR A 584 -13.11 31.25 -14.77
N VAL A 585 -12.29 30.76 -15.70
CA VAL A 585 -10.83 30.87 -15.63
C VAL A 585 -10.36 32.23 -16.16
N HIS A 586 -9.52 32.91 -15.39
CA HIS A 586 -8.81 34.11 -15.82
C HIS A 586 -7.51 33.75 -16.53
N SER A 587 -6.67 32.91 -15.91
CA SER A 587 -5.42 32.43 -16.50
C SER A 587 -4.94 31.10 -15.89
N VAL A 588 -4.09 30.40 -16.62
CA VAL A 588 -3.44 29.16 -16.16
C VAL A 588 -1.94 29.38 -16.11
N ARG A 589 -1.30 29.09 -14.97
CA ARG A 589 0.17 29.15 -14.82
C ARG A 589 0.72 27.76 -14.56
N ILE A 590 1.65 27.31 -15.39
CA ILE A 590 2.44 26.09 -15.15
C ILE A 590 3.85 26.54 -14.80
N THR A 591 4.31 26.12 -13.62
CA THR A 591 5.60 26.55 -13.07
C THR A 591 6.47 25.32 -12.82
N PHE A 592 7.72 25.39 -13.29
CA PHE A 592 8.79 24.45 -12.98
C PHE A 592 9.96 25.24 -12.39
N LYS A 593 10.42 24.84 -11.22
CA LYS A 593 11.60 25.41 -10.58
C LYS A 593 12.49 24.31 -10.06
N GLU A 594 13.78 24.51 -10.27
CA GLU A 594 14.84 23.73 -9.66
C GLU A 594 15.75 24.65 -8.86
N GLN A 595 15.93 24.36 -7.57
CA GLN A 595 17.09 24.84 -6.80
C GLN A 595 18.41 24.34 -7.41
N SER A 596 18.36 23.24 -8.18
CA SER A 596 19.51 22.75 -8.91
C SER A 596 19.89 23.65 -10.08
N GLY A 597 21.16 24.06 -10.12
CA GLY A 597 21.84 24.53 -11.32
C GLY A 597 22.22 23.36 -12.25
N THR A 598 23.28 23.52 -13.02
CA THR A 598 23.71 22.57 -14.08
C THR A 598 24.94 21.73 -13.74
N TRP A 599 25.48 21.86 -12.52
CA TRP A 599 26.80 21.39 -12.06
C TRP A 599 27.39 20.16 -12.77
N ARG A 600 28.51 20.37 -13.47
CA ARG A 600 29.29 19.35 -14.22
C ARG A 600 28.53 18.68 -15.37
N ARG A 601 27.31 19.12 -15.66
CA ARG A 601 26.53 18.80 -16.86
C ARG A 601 26.22 20.06 -17.68
N GLY A 602 26.88 21.18 -17.38
CA GLY A 602 26.77 22.46 -18.07
C GLY A 602 26.88 22.30 -19.58
N GLY A 603 28.00 21.77 -20.09
CA GLY A 603 28.22 21.58 -21.53
C GLY A 603 27.20 20.65 -22.23
N TYR A 604 26.56 19.73 -21.51
CA TYR A 604 25.42 18.99 -22.08
C TYR A 604 24.17 19.87 -22.14
N PHE A 605 23.83 20.55 -21.05
CA PHE A 605 22.67 21.45 -20.99
C PHE A 605 22.77 22.61 -21.99
N ASP A 606 23.99 23.10 -22.25
CA ASP A 606 24.28 24.18 -23.19
C ASP A 606 23.79 23.92 -24.61
N ASN A 607 23.76 22.65 -25.03
CA ASN A 607 23.23 22.24 -26.33
C ASN A 607 21.69 22.27 -26.40
N TYR A 608 20.98 22.45 -25.29
CA TYR A 608 19.52 22.34 -25.23
C TYR A 608 18.85 23.61 -24.67
N GLY A 609 19.33 24.12 -23.55
CA GLY A 609 18.69 25.20 -22.79
C GLY A 609 17.37 24.76 -22.14
N ILE A 610 16.83 25.63 -21.27
CA ILE A 610 15.66 25.30 -20.42
C ILE A 610 14.39 24.99 -21.22
N ILE A 611 14.22 25.61 -22.40
CA ILE A 611 13.05 25.42 -23.25
C ILE A 611 12.99 23.97 -23.77
N ARG A 612 14.12 23.43 -24.25
CA ARG A 612 14.20 22.05 -24.74
C ARG A 612 14.31 21.03 -23.60
N ASP A 613 14.97 21.37 -22.49
CA ASP A 613 15.07 20.46 -21.35
C ASP A 613 13.70 20.22 -20.71
N VAL A 614 12.85 21.25 -20.56
CA VAL A 614 11.65 21.19 -19.70
C VAL A 614 10.36 21.69 -20.35
N MET A 615 10.38 22.81 -21.08
CA MET A 615 9.13 23.43 -21.57
C MET A 615 8.48 22.63 -22.70
N GLN A 616 9.28 22.22 -23.69
CA GLN A 616 8.84 21.51 -24.89
C GLN A 616 8.32 20.09 -24.60
N ASN A 617 8.66 19.52 -23.44
CA ASN A 617 8.22 18.20 -23.00
C ASN A 617 7.36 18.32 -21.73
N HIS A 618 7.96 18.31 -20.54
CA HIS A 618 7.26 18.17 -19.26
C HIS A 618 6.13 19.17 -19.05
N MET A 619 6.33 20.44 -19.40
CA MET A 619 5.31 21.48 -19.20
C MET A 619 4.22 21.47 -20.26
N ILE A 620 4.54 21.22 -21.54
CA ILE A 620 3.50 21.08 -22.57
C ILE A 620 2.65 19.82 -22.32
N GLN A 621 3.25 18.74 -21.80
CA GLN A 621 2.51 17.55 -21.38
C GLN A 621 1.50 17.87 -20.28
N LEU A 622 1.91 18.56 -19.21
CA LEU A 622 0.98 19.05 -18.18
C LEU A 622 -0.10 19.98 -18.75
N LEU A 623 0.25 20.87 -19.69
CA LEU A 623 -0.74 21.73 -20.36
C LEU A 623 -1.79 20.91 -21.10
N THR A 624 -1.41 19.86 -21.85
CA THR A 624 -2.40 19.03 -22.56
C THR A 624 -3.38 18.36 -21.60
N LEU A 625 -2.91 17.80 -20.48
CA LEU A 625 -3.78 17.17 -19.47
C LEU A 625 -4.75 18.17 -18.81
N VAL A 626 -4.30 19.41 -18.61
CA VAL A 626 -5.12 20.53 -18.10
C VAL A 626 -6.13 21.01 -19.14
N ALA A 627 -5.77 21.01 -20.42
CA ALA A 627 -6.52 21.70 -21.47
C ALA A 627 -7.42 20.82 -22.34
N MET A 628 -7.11 19.52 -22.48
CA MET A 628 -7.81 18.59 -23.39
C MET A 628 -9.31 18.48 -23.11
N GLU A 629 -10.13 18.19 -24.13
CA GLU A 629 -11.54 17.87 -23.88
C GLU A 629 -11.67 16.52 -23.16
N ARG A 630 -12.90 16.17 -22.77
CA ARG A 630 -13.18 14.84 -22.22
C ARG A 630 -12.98 13.80 -23.35
N PRO A 631 -12.07 12.82 -23.19
CA PRO A 631 -11.87 11.78 -24.18
C PRO A 631 -13.08 10.85 -24.28
N ALA A 632 -13.23 10.16 -25.41
CA ALA A 632 -14.34 9.24 -25.65
C ALA A 632 -14.36 8.05 -24.68
N SER A 633 -13.18 7.59 -24.26
CA SER A 633 -13.00 6.63 -23.17
C SER A 633 -11.64 6.83 -22.49
N LEU A 634 -11.29 5.95 -21.54
CA LEU A 634 -9.96 5.91 -20.92
C LEU A 634 -8.95 5.06 -21.70
N LYS A 635 -9.23 4.74 -22.97
CA LYS A 635 -8.25 4.09 -23.86
C LYS A 635 -7.12 5.06 -24.21
N ASP A 636 -5.96 4.47 -24.47
CA ASP A 636 -4.71 5.20 -24.73
C ASP A 636 -4.77 6.10 -25.95
N ASP A 637 -5.38 5.69 -27.07
CA ASP A 637 -5.54 6.55 -28.24
C ASP A 637 -6.60 7.65 -28.04
N ASP A 638 -7.73 7.37 -27.37
CA ASP A 638 -8.77 8.37 -27.11
C ASP A 638 -8.24 9.54 -26.25
N ILE A 639 -7.40 9.25 -25.26
CA ILE A 639 -6.72 10.26 -24.43
C ILE A 639 -5.70 11.04 -25.28
N ARG A 640 -4.87 10.35 -26.08
CA ARG A 640 -3.81 10.98 -26.87
C ARG A 640 -4.35 11.84 -28.02
N ASP A 641 -5.48 11.46 -28.62
CA ASP A 641 -6.16 12.26 -29.64
C ASP A 641 -6.60 13.63 -29.10
N GLU A 642 -7.18 13.68 -27.89
CA GLU A 642 -7.58 14.94 -27.27
C GLU A 642 -6.39 15.80 -26.82
N LYS A 643 -5.27 15.18 -26.40
CA LYS A 643 -4.00 15.91 -26.17
C LYS A 643 -3.48 16.55 -27.46
N VAL A 644 -3.43 15.78 -28.56
CA VAL A 644 -2.95 16.24 -29.88
C VAL A 644 -3.86 17.34 -30.45
N LYS A 645 -5.17 17.23 -30.27
CA LYS A 645 -6.17 18.23 -30.70
C LYS A 645 -5.93 19.59 -30.08
N VAL A 646 -5.58 19.64 -28.79
CA VAL A 646 -5.14 20.89 -28.12
C VAL A 646 -3.90 21.45 -28.79
N LEU A 647 -2.84 20.65 -28.96
CA LEU A 647 -1.57 21.12 -29.51
C LEU A 647 -1.76 21.69 -30.93
N LYS A 648 -2.58 21.06 -31.78
CA LYS A 648 -2.96 21.55 -33.12
C LYS A 648 -3.64 22.92 -33.10
N GLN A 649 -4.29 23.29 -32.00
CA GLN A 649 -4.97 24.57 -31.81
C GLN A 649 -4.06 25.65 -31.19
N MET A 650 -2.79 25.35 -30.90
CA MET A 650 -1.82 26.30 -30.37
C MET A 650 -0.99 26.97 -31.49
N PRO A 651 -0.94 28.31 -31.56
CA PRO A 651 0.04 29.00 -32.40
C PRO A 651 1.46 28.85 -31.81
N PRO A 652 2.51 29.11 -32.61
CA PRO A 652 3.88 29.17 -32.08
C PRO A 652 4.06 30.23 -31.00
N VAL A 653 4.98 29.98 -30.08
CA VAL A 653 5.33 30.94 -29.00
C VAL A 653 6.03 32.16 -29.61
N LYS A 654 5.67 33.37 -29.16
CA LYS A 654 6.23 34.63 -29.66
C LYS A 654 7.35 35.14 -28.75
N ILE A 655 8.43 35.65 -29.33
CA ILE A 655 9.50 36.29 -28.57
C ILE A 655 9.01 37.51 -27.77
N SER A 656 8.03 38.26 -28.29
CA SER A 656 7.43 39.44 -27.63
C SER A 656 6.65 39.10 -26.34
N GLU A 657 6.29 37.84 -26.16
CA GLU A 657 5.60 37.31 -24.98
C GLU A 657 6.52 36.32 -24.22
N THR A 658 7.84 36.48 -24.36
CA THR A 658 8.88 35.62 -23.76
C THR A 658 9.95 36.45 -23.03
N VAL A 659 10.40 35.97 -21.88
CA VAL A 659 11.53 36.49 -21.10
C VAL A 659 12.53 35.36 -20.88
N LEU A 660 13.78 35.56 -21.31
CA LEU A 660 14.88 34.63 -21.11
C LEU A 660 15.78 35.10 -19.97
N GLY A 661 16.39 34.16 -19.25
CA GLY A 661 17.38 34.47 -18.23
C GLY A 661 18.47 33.42 -18.11
N GLN A 662 19.62 33.85 -17.56
CA GLN A 662 20.77 33.01 -17.26
C GLN A 662 21.24 33.29 -15.82
N PHE A 663 21.48 32.24 -15.02
CA PHE A 663 21.86 32.46 -13.63
C PHE A 663 23.32 32.92 -13.51
N THR A 664 23.52 34.00 -12.75
CA THR A 664 24.82 34.46 -12.29
C THR A 664 25.11 33.91 -10.89
N LYS A 665 26.32 34.18 -10.38
CA LYS A 665 26.72 33.85 -9.01
C LYS A 665 25.65 34.31 -7.99
N SER A 666 25.41 33.53 -6.93
CA SER A 666 24.47 33.91 -5.87
C SER A 666 24.93 35.16 -5.12
N VAL A 667 23.98 35.85 -4.46
CA VAL A 667 24.24 37.10 -3.73
C VAL A 667 25.23 36.91 -2.57
N ASP A 668 25.21 35.75 -1.92
CA ASP A 668 26.16 35.35 -0.87
C ASP A 668 27.49 34.79 -1.42
N GLY A 669 27.61 34.65 -2.74
CA GLY A 669 28.77 34.10 -3.43
C GLY A 669 29.00 32.59 -3.29
N GLN A 670 28.09 31.84 -2.65
CA GLN A 670 28.26 30.40 -2.42
C GLN A 670 27.98 29.52 -3.66
N LEU A 671 27.04 29.92 -4.50
CA LEU A 671 26.69 29.21 -5.73
C LEU A 671 27.36 29.89 -6.93
N PRO A 672 28.10 29.14 -7.78
CA PRO A 672 28.70 29.68 -9.00
C PRO A 672 27.62 30.07 -10.03
N GLY A 673 27.97 30.99 -10.93
CA GLY A 673 27.15 31.31 -12.12
C GLY A 673 27.20 30.21 -13.18
N TYR A 674 26.35 30.32 -14.20
CA TYR A 674 26.25 29.31 -15.26
C TYR A 674 27.55 29.17 -16.07
N THR A 675 28.15 30.30 -16.45
CA THR A 675 29.43 30.36 -17.19
C THR A 675 30.65 30.14 -16.29
N ASP A 676 30.49 30.00 -14.98
CA ASP A 676 31.58 29.60 -14.07
C ASP A 676 31.87 28.09 -14.15
N ASP A 677 30.94 27.26 -14.67
CA ASP A 677 31.18 25.84 -14.93
C ASP A 677 32.18 25.67 -16.09
N ASP A 678 33.29 24.98 -15.87
CA ASP A 678 34.36 24.79 -16.86
C ASP A 678 33.92 23.99 -18.11
N THR A 679 32.76 23.33 -18.05
CA THR A 679 32.17 22.64 -19.21
C THR A 679 31.33 23.55 -20.11
N VAL A 680 31.14 24.82 -19.73
CA VAL A 680 30.32 25.80 -20.45
C VAL A 680 31.21 26.86 -21.12
N PRO A 681 30.95 27.23 -22.40
CA PRO A 681 31.62 28.37 -23.04
C PRO A 681 31.44 29.66 -22.24
N LYS A 682 32.51 30.44 -22.02
CA LYS A 682 32.46 31.65 -21.19
C LYS A 682 31.61 32.78 -21.80
N ASP A 683 31.31 32.68 -23.10
CA ASP A 683 30.42 33.53 -23.90
C ASP A 683 29.04 32.91 -24.16
N SER A 684 28.70 31.79 -23.51
CA SER A 684 27.42 31.10 -23.72
C SER A 684 26.22 31.98 -23.36
N LYS A 685 25.29 32.11 -24.31
CA LYS A 685 23.99 32.77 -24.14
C LYS A 685 22.84 31.81 -23.82
N THR A 686 23.14 30.54 -23.47
CA THR A 686 22.09 29.55 -23.23
C THR A 686 21.16 29.98 -22.09
N PRO A 687 19.83 30.01 -22.30
CA PRO A 687 18.88 30.36 -21.24
C PRO A 687 18.73 29.21 -20.24
N THR A 688 19.03 29.49 -18.98
CA THR A 688 18.76 28.61 -17.82
C THR A 688 17.39 28.89 -17.20
N PHE A 689 16.75 29.98 -17.61
CA PHE A 689 15.41 30.43 -17.21
C PHE A 689 14.63 30.89 -18.45
N CYS A 690 13.33 30.60 -18.47
CA CYS A 690 12.40 31.13 -19.45
C CYS A 690 11.03 31.34 -18.80
N THR A 691 10.38 32.45 -19.12
CA THR A 691 8.95 32.65 -18.91
C THR A 691 8.33 32.99 -20.25
N CYS A 692 7.25 32.32 -20.66
CA CYS A 692 6.55 32.64 -21.90
C CYS A 692 5.04 32.46 -21.78
N VAL A 693 4.29 33.14 -22.65
CA VAL A 693 2.82 33.03 -22.73
C VAL A 693 2.44 32.23 -23.98
N LEU A 694 1.57 31.26 -23.78
CA LEU A 694 0.99 30.39 -24.79
C LEU A 694 -0.53 30.61 -24.84
N TRP A 695 -1.11 30.28 -25.98
CA TRP A 695 -2.53 30.49 -26.28
C TRP A 695 -3.11 29.21 -26.90
N ILE A 696 -4.40 28.95 -26.68
CA ILE A 696 -5.11 27.81 -27.27
C ILE A 696 -6.34 28.36 -28.01
N ASN A 697 -6.33 28.26 -29.33
CA ASN A 697 -7.35 28.86 -30.20
C ASN A 697 -8.54 27.91 -30.36
N ASN A 698 -9.30 27.70 -29.27
CA ASN A 698 -10.51 26.87 -29.27
C ASN A 698 -11.61 27.46 -28.39
N GLU A 699 -12.79 26.85 -28.44
CA GLU A 699 -13.97 27.34 -27.72
C GLU A 699 -13.76 27.41 -26.20
N ARG A 700 -13.14 26.38 -25.60
CA ARG A 700 -12.92 26.26 -24.15
C ARG A 700 -11.94 27.29 -23.58
N TRP A 701 -10.89 27.65 -24.35
CA TRP A 701 -9.72 28.40 -23.85
C TRP A 701 -9.43 29.72 -24.58
N SER A 702 -10.24 30.11 -25.59
CA SER A 702 -10.04 31.36 -26.33
C SER A 702 -9.94 32.58 -25.39
N GLY A 703 -8.83 33.31 -25.49
CA GLY A 703 -8.55 34.49 -24.65
C GLY A 703 -8.08 34.18 -23.22
N VAL A 704 -7.84 32.91 -22.85
CA VAL A 704 -7.19 32.53 -21.59
C VAL A 704 -5.69 32.34 -21.83
N PRO A 705 -4.80 33.12 -21.19
CA PRO A 705 -3.36 32.94 -21.32
C PRO A 705 -2.87 31.75 -20.50
N PHE A 706 -2.03 30.92 -21.11
CA PHE A 706 -1.27 29.85 -20.47
C PHE A 706 0.17 30.33 -20.24
N ILE A 707 0.54 30.52 -18.98
CA ILE A 707 1.79 31.15 -18.58
C ILE A 707 2.76 30.06 -18.13
N PHE A 708 3.85 29.85 -18.87
CA PHE A 708 4.93 28.95 -18.48
C PHE A 708 6.02 29.75 -17.77
N LYS A 709 6.49 29.25 -16.63
CA LYS A 709 7.71 29.71 -15.95
C LYS A 709 8.60 28.51 -15.65
N ALA A 710 9.79 28.44 -16.24
CA ALA A 710 10.77 27.38 -16.01
C ALA A 710 12.13 27.95 -15.66
N GLY A 711 12.84 27.37 -14.68
CA GLY A 711 14.23 27.74 -14.45
C GLY A 711 15.01 26.86 -13.49
N LYS A 712 16.34 26.92 -13.64
CA LYS A 712 17.35 26.30 -12.77
C LYS A 712 18.00 27.33 -11.84
N ALA A 713 18.63 26.86 -10.78
CA ALA A 713 19.23 27.68 -9.71
C ALA A 713 18.25 28.74 -9.14
N LEU A 714 17.00 28.34 -8.91
CA LEU A 714 15.93 29.17 -8.35
C LEU A 714 15.78 29.00 -6.83
N GLU A 715 14.90 29.80 -6.21
CA GLU A 715 14.72 29.87 -4.76
C GLU A 715 14.16 28.56 -4.15
N SER A 716 13.35 27.82 -4.92
CA SER A 716 12.67 26.59 -4.47
C SER A 716 12.68 25.52 -5.56
N LYS A 717 12.68 24.24 -5.18
CA LYS A 717 12.28 23.15 -6.08
C LYS A 717 10.76 23.06 -6.06
N THR A 718 10.10 23.20 -7.20
CA THR A 718 8.63 23.16 -7.29
C THR A 718 8.18 22.82 -8.71
N THR A 719 7.16 21.98 -8.86
CA THR A 719 6.35 21.91 -10.08
C THR A 719 4.88 22.08 -9.71
N GLU A 720 4.23 23.12 -10.21
CA GLU A 720 2.80 23.38 -9.96
C GLU A 720 2.04 23.71 -11.25
N VAL A 721 0.77 23.31 -11.29
CA VAL A 721 -0.26 23.91 -12.15
C VAL A 721 -1.14 24.76 -11.25
N ARG A 722 -1.35 26.03 -11.61
CA ARG A 722 -2.20 26.98 -10.91
C ARG A 722 -3.23 27.56 -11.87
N VAL A 723 -4.50 27.30 -11.64
CA VAL A 723 -5.61 27.89 -12.39
C VAL A 723 -6.21 29.02 -11.56
N GLN A 724 -6.00 30.26 -11.99
CA GLN A 724 -6.59 31.43 -11.35
C GLN A 724 -7.96 31.69 -11.98
N LEU A 725 -9.00 31.73 -11.15
CA LEU A 725 -10.35 32.06 -11.59
C LEU A 725 -10.50 33.57 -11.81
N ARG A 726 -11.60 33.98 -12.44
CA ARG A 726 -12.04 35.39 -12.52
C ARG A 726 -12.46 35.86 -11.13
N GLU A 727 -12.40 37.18 -10.93
CA GLU A 727 -12.91 37.79 -9.71
C GLU A 727 -14.43 37.64 -9.62
N ALA A 728 -14.94 37.41 -8.40
CA ALA A 728 -16.38 37.32 -8.17
C ALA A 728 -17.07 38.65 -8.57
N PRO A 729 -18.10 38.63 -9.44
CA PRO A 729 -18.80 39.85 -9.85
C PRO A 729 -19.28 40.67 -8.66
N ALA A 730 -18.88 41.94 -8.62
CA ALA A 730 -19.13 42.88 -7.52
C ALA A 730 -18.65 42.42 -6.12
N GLY A 731 -17.85 41.34 -6.00
CA GLY A 731 -17.47 40.75 -4.71
C GLY A 731 -16.68 41.70 -3.81
N ALA A 732 -15.68 42.39 -4.37
CA ALA A 732 -14.88 43.37 -3.63
C ALA A 732 -15.73 44.53 -3.07
N SER A 733 -16.70 45.02 -3.85
CA SER A 733 -17.64 46.06 -3.43
C SER A 733 -18.69 45.57 -2.44
N PHE A 734 -19.22 44.35 -2.61
CA PHE A 734 -20.28 43.79 -1.77
C PHE A 734 -19.77 43.43 -0.37
N PHE A 735 -18.56 42.88 -0.26
CA PHE A 735 -17.93 42.58 1.03
C PHE A 735 -17.13 43.77 1.60
N HIS A 736 -17.05 44.90 0.90
CA HIS A 736 -16.19 46.04 1.22
C HIS A 736 -14.68 45.67 1.38
N GLU A 737 -14.23 44.66 0.64
CA GLU A 737 -12.87 44.11 0.65
C GLU A 737 -12.17 44.47 -0.69
N PRO A 738 -11.53 45.65 -0.83
CA PRO A 738 -10.93 46.08 -2.10
C PRO A 738 -9.80 45.16 -2.59
N ASN A 739 -9.15 44.45 -1.66
CA ASN A 739 -8.10 43.48 -1.91
C ASN A 739 -8.61 42.04 -2.06
N LEU A 740 -9.92 41.83 -2.28
CA LEU A 740 -10.47 40.49 -2.54
C LEU A 740 -9.72 39.86 -3.73
N THR A 741 -9.08 38.71 -3.46
CA THR A 741 -8.28 38.01 -4.45
C THR A 741 -9.13 36.98 -5.22
N PRO A 742 -8.79 36.65 -6.48
CA PRO A 742 -9.48 35.57 -7.18
C PRO A 742 -9.24 34.22 -6.50
N ASN A 743 -10.16 33.27 -6.67
CA ASN A 743 -9.93 31.90 -6.23
C ASN A 743 -8.89 31.21 -7.12
N GLU A 744 -8.16 30.23 -6.59
CA GLU A 744 -7.14 29.50 -7.35
C GLU A 744 -7.18 28.01 -7.05
N LEU A 745 -7.35 27.19 -8.09
CA LEU A 745 -7.08 25.75 -8.00
C LEU A 745 -5.58 25.54 -8.20
N VAL A 746 -4.95 24.82 -7.29
CA VAL A 746 -3.52 24.47 -7.35
C VAL A 746 -3.38 22.96 -7.34
N ILE A 747 -2.67 22.43 -8.34
CA ILE A 747 -2.18 21.06 -8.37
C ILE A 747 -0.66 21.12 -8.21
N LEU A 748 -0.18 20.75 -7.03
CA LEU A 748 1.24 20.74 -6.67
C LEU A 748 1.82 19.37 -7.03
N VAL A 749 2.56 19.30 -8.15
CA VAL A 749 3.08 18.06 -8.75
C VAL A 749 4.34 17.55 -8.05
N GLN A 750 5.10 18.44 -7.39
CA GLN A 750 6.20 18.13 -6.46
C GLN A 750 6.80 19.43 -5.90
N PRO A 751 7.52 19.38 -4.77
CA PRO A 751 7.40 18.39 -3.70
C PRO A 751 6.05 18.55 -2.98
N HIS A 752 5.66 17.57 -2.16
CA HIS A 752 4.38 17.54 -1.43
C HIS A 752 3.19 17.52 -2.39
N GLU A 753 3.02 16.37 -3.04
CA GLU A 753 1.93 16.03 -3.94
C GLU A 753 0.57 16.37 -3.29
N ALA A 754 -0.10 17.40 -3.83
CA ALA A 754 -1.32 17.97 -3.24
C ALA A 754 -2.24 18.63 -4.29
N VAL A 755 -3.53 18.68 -3.97
CA VAL A 755 -4.52 19.56 -4.64
C VAL A 755 -5.12 20.48 -3.59
N TYR A 756 -5.16 21.79 -3.84
CA TYR A 756 -5.91 22.69 -2.98
C TYR A 756 -6.63 23.80 -3.75
N LEU A 757 -7.80 24.20 -3.27
CA LEU A 757 -8.59 25.30 -3.82
C LEU A 757 -8.54 26.49 -2.85
N LYS A 758 -7.85 27.56 -3.22
CA LYS A 758 -7.83 28.82 -2.48
C LYS A 758 -9.18 29.53 -2.60
N ILE A 759 -9.84 29.72 -1.46
CA ILE A 759 -11.15 30.37 -1.31
C ILE A 759 -11.06 31.53 -0.31
N HIS A 760 -12.17 32.23 -0.08
CA HIS A 760 -12.31 33.17 1.04
C HIS A 760 -13.41 32.67 1.98
N THR A 761 -13.21 32.86 3.28
CA THR A 761 -14.18 32.55 4.34
C THR A 761 -14.31 33.73 5.30
N LYS A 762 -15.36 33.72 6.13
CA LYS A 762 -15.49 34.69 7.23
C LYS A 762 -14.37 34.46 8.23
N LYS A 763 -13.68 35.52 8.65
CA LYS A 763 -12.66 35.44 9.72
C LYS A 763 -13.25 34.77 10.98
N PRO A 764 -12.67 33.66 11.49
CA PRO A 764 -13.12 33.03 12.72
C PRO A 764 -13.09 33.98 13.92
N GLY A 765 -13.91 33.69 14.94
CA GLY A 765 -14.05 34.51 16.15
C GLY A 765 -15.32 35.37 16.18
N LEU A 766 -15.66 35.83 17.39
CA LEU A 766 -16.91 36.55 17.69
C LEU A 766 -16.91 38.02 17.23
N LEU A 767 -15.75 38.67 17.31
CA LEU A 767 -15.57 40.10 16.97
C LEU A 767 -15.05 40.32 15.55
N SER A 768 -14.61 39.26 14.87
CA SER A 768 -13.99 39.32 13.56
C SER A 768 -15.02 39.62 12.46
N GLN A 769 -14.94 40.82 11.88
CA GLN A 769 -15.66 41.22 10.67
C GLN A 769 -14.74 41.12 9.44
N GLY A 770 -15.33 40.86 8.28
CA GLY A 770 -14.61 40.75 6.99
C GLY A 770 -14.13 39.33 6.64
N LEU A 771 -13.52 39.24 5.46
CA LEU A 771 -13.09 37.97 4.85
C LEU A 771 -11.62 37.68 5.13
N GLN A 772 -11.25 36.40 5.07
CA GLN A 772 -9.86 35.95 4.97
C GLN A 772 -9.71 34.87 3.89
N PRO A 773 -8.59 34.86 3.15
CA PRO A 773 -8.23 33.77 2.27
C PRO A 773 -7.88 32.51 3.07
N THR A 774 -8.29 31.34 2.58
CA THR A 774 -7.95 30.01 3.09
C THR A 774 -8.10 28.99 1.96
N GLU A 775 -8.09 27.69 2.27
CA GLU A 775 -7.98 26.58 1.34
C GLU A 775 -8.94 25.44 1.68
N LEU A 776 -9.33 24.70 0.65
CA LEU A 776 -9.78 23.31 0.78
C LEU A 776 -8.61 22.44 0.30
N ASP A 777 -8.02 21.64 1.20
CA ASP A 777 -6.77 20.92 0.96
C ASP A 777 -6.96 19.39 0.80
N LEU A 778 -6.20 18.82 -0.12
CA LEU A 778 -5.99 17.38 -0.31
C LEU A 778 -4.49 17.13 -0.53
N SER A 779 -3.73 17.09 0.56
CA SER A 779 -2.35 16.62 0.59
C SER A 779 -2.29 15.09 0.60
N VAL A 780 -1.69 14.48 -0.43
CA VAL A 780 -1.82 13.04 -0.71
C VAL A 780 -1.22 12.18 0.41
N MET A 781 -0.01 12.51 0.85
CA MET A 781 0.70 11.75 1.90
C MET A 781 0.04 11.85 3.28
N ASP A 782 -0.80 12.86 3.51
CA ASP A 782 -1.48 13.07 4.80
C ASP A 782 -2.89 12.47 4.79
N ARG A 783 -3.57 12.48 3.63
CA ARG A 783 -4.94 11.95 3.50
C ARG A 783 -4.99 10.44 3.26
N PHE A 784 -4.00 9.86 2.59
CA PHE A 784 -3.95 8.44 2.27
C PHE A 784 -2.89 7.73 3.11
N ASP A 785 -3.18 6.50 3.56
CA ASP A 785 -2.27 5.66 4.34
C ASP A 785 -1.19 5.02 3.44
N VAL A 786 -0.42 5.89 2.77
CA VAL A 786 0.65 5.52 1.85
C VAL A 786 2.01 5.91 2.44
N GLU A 787 2.90 4.94 2.61
CA GLU A 787 4.25 5.22 3.12
C GLU A 787 5.13 5.90 2.07
N ARG A 788 4.83 5.69 0.78
CA ARG A 788 5.58 6.22 -0.37
C ARG A 788 4.67 6.28 -1.61
N LEU A 789 4.83 7.31 -2.44
CA LEU A 789 4.30 7.32 -3.80
C LEU A 789 5.30 6.66 -4.78
N PRO A 790 4.84 5.84 -5.75
CA PRO A 790 5.72 5.28 -6.78
C PRO A 790 6.49 6.37 -7.54
N ASP A 791 7.76 6.12 -7.86
CA ASP A 791 8.49 6.99 -8.78
C ASP A 791 7.92 6.84 -10.19
N ALA A 792 7.97 7.92 -10.98
CA ALA A 792 7.40 7.91 -12.32
C ALA A 792 7.93 6.79 -13.23
N TYR A 793 9.18 6.35 -13.04
CA TYR A 793 9.74 5.23 -13.80
C TYR A 793 9.12 3.88 -13.43
N GLU A 794 8.65 3.70 -12.19
CA GLU A 794 7.94 2.49 -11.76
C GLU A 794 6.60 2.38 -12.48
N ARG A 795 5.82 3.47 -12.46
CA ARG A 795 4.54 3.56 -13.16
C ARG A 795 4.71 3.34 -14.66
N LEU A 796 5.64 4.06 -15.29
CA LEU A 796 5.85 3.97 -16.73
C LEU A 796 6.37 2.58 -17.15
N LEU A 797 7.29 1.96 -16.40
CA LEU A 797 7.73 0.59 -16.73
C LEU A 797 6.60 -0.43 -16.59
N LEU A 798 5.73 -0.30 -15.60
CA LEU A 798 4.53 -1.13 -15.48
C LEU A 798 3.58 -0.92 -16.67
N ASP A 799 3.34 0.33 -17.07
CA ASP A 799 2.52 0.64 -18.25
C ASP A 799 3.15 0.06 -19.54
N VAL A 800 4.48 0.08 -19.70
CA VAL A 800 5.20 -0.60 -20.81
C VAL A 800 4.99 -2.11 -20.79
N ILE A 801 5.02 -2.76 -19.61
CA ILE A 801 4.82 -4.21 -19.47
C ILE A 801 3.37 -4.60 -19.77
N ARG A 802 2.40 -3.75 -19.38
CA ARG A 802 0.97 -3.92 -19.70
C ARG A 802 0.65 -3.57 -21.16
N GLY A 803 1.46 -2.71 -21.79
CA GLY A 803 1.24 -2.20 -23.14
C GLY A 803 0.33 -0.97 -23.20
N ASP A 804 0.06 -0.34 -22.05
CA ASP A 804 -0.70 0.90 -21.94
C ASP A 804 0.17 2.08 -22.39
N LYS A 805 -0.38 2.92 -23.28
CA LYS A 805 0.33 4.06 -23.87
C LYS A 805 -0.23 5.42 -23.46
N GLN A 806 -1.24 5.49 -22.58
CA GLN A 806 -1.86 6.77 -22.21
C GLN A 806 -0.83 7.79 -21.68
N ASN A 807 0.21 7.29 -21.01
CA ASN A 807 1.29 8.06 -20.40
C ASN A 807 2.57 8.19 -21.27
N PHE A 808 2.46 7.98 -22.59
CA PHE A 808 3.61 8.02 -23.53
C PHE A 808 3.36 8.94 -24.73
N VAL A 809 4.40 9.67 -25.13
CA VAL A 809 4.30 10.68 -26.18
C VAL A 809 4.17 10.04 -27.57
N ARG A 810 3.08 10.33 -28.28
CA ARG A 810 2.84 9.84 -29.65
C ARG A 810 3.61 10.67 -30.70
N THR A 811 3.84 10.14 -31.89
CA THR A 811 4.64 10.81 -32.94
C THR A 811 4.06 12.17 -33.35
N ASP A 812 2.75 12.23 -33.56
CA ASP A 812 2.02 13.45 -33.90
C ASP A 812 1.99 14.46 -32.75
N GLU A 813 1.86 13.97 -31.52
CA GLU A 813 1.97 14.78 -30.30
C GLU A 813 3.34 15.46 -30.17
N LEU A 814 4.42 14.71 -30.37
CA LEU A 814 5.79 15.22 -30.35
C LEU A 814 6.02 16.24 -31.48
N ARG A 815 5.50 15.98 -32.67
CA ARG A 815 5.57 16.87 -33.83
C ARG A 815 4.91 18.21 -33.54
N GLU A 816 3.71 18.21 -32.98
CA GLU A 816 2.99 19.45 -32.64
C GLU A 816 3.66 20.23 -31.50
N ALA A 817 4.17 19.54 -30.47
CA ALA A 817 5.00 20.16 -29.44
C ALA A 817 6.22 20.88 -30.03
N TRP A 818 6.92 20.26 -30.99
CA TRP A 818 8.02 20.93 -31.70
C TRP A 818 7.55 22.05 -32.63
N ARG A 819 6.40 21.95 -33.31
CA ARG A 819 5.85 23.04 -34.13
C ARG A 819 5.62 24.32 -33.31
N ILE A 820 5.18 24.17 -32.05
CA ILE A 820 4.90 25.29 -31.14
C ILE A 820 6.19 26.02 -30.71
N PHE A 821 7.25 25.29 -30.38
CA PHE A 821 8.50 25.87 -29.83
C PHE A 821 9.61 26.14 -30.85
N THR A 822 9.64 25.46 -32.00
CA THR A 822 10.75 25.58 -32.97
C THR A 822 10.97 27.02 -33.47
N PRO A 823 9.93 27.79 -33.85
CA PRO A 823 10.15 29.17 -34.31
C PRO A 823 10.80 30.08 -33.25
N LEU A 824 10.40 29.94 -31.98
CA LEU A 824 11.02 30.67 -30.87
C LEU A 824 12.49 30.26 -30.69
N LEU A 825 12.79 28.97 -30.74
CA LEU A 825 14.15 28.45 -30.57
C LEU A 825 15.08 28.94 -31.69
N HIS A 826 14.64 28.87 -32.95
CA HIS A 826 15.40 29.40 -34.08
C HIS A 826 15.55 30.92 -33.99
N GLU A 827 14.51 31.68 -33.61
CA GLU A 827 14.61 33.13 -33.43
C GLU A 827 15.62 33.54 -32.34
N ILE A 828 15.71 32.78 -31.24
CA ILE A 828 16.71 32.99 -30.16
C ILE A 828 18.13 32.75 -30.68
N GLU A 829 18.33 31.67 -31.43
CA GLU A 829 19.63 31.24 -31.95
C GLU A 829 20.11 32.15 -33.10
N GLU A 830 19.24 32.49 -34.05
CA GLU A 830 19.54 33.37 -35.20
C GLU A 830 19.81 34.82 -34.77
N LYS A 831 19.06 35.35 -33.80
CA LYS A 831 19.27 36.71 -33.26
C LYS A 831 20.32 36.76 -32.16
N ASN A 832 20.84 35.61 -31.71
CA ASN A 832 21.85 35.48 -30.65
C ASN A 832 21.48 36.29 -29.39
N ILE A 833 20.23 36.13 -28.93
CA ILE A 833 19.60 36.98 -27.91
C ILE A 833 20.29 36.82 -26.54
N ASP A 834 20.70 37.92 -25.92
CA ASP A 834 21.26 37.93 -24.58
C ASP A 834 20.19 37.63 -23.50
N PRO A 835 20.35 36.56 -22.71
CA PRO A 835 19.44 36.26 -21.61
C PRO A 835 19.68 37.22 -20.43
N LEU A 836 18.61 37.61 -19.72
CA LEU A 836 18.73 38.50 -18.57
C LEU A 836 19.44 37.81 -17.39
N PRO A 837 20.42 38.47 -16.74
CA PRO A 837 21.08 37.91 -15.57
C PRO A 837 20.12 37.82 -14.38
N TYR A 838 20.21 36.74 -13.61
CA TYR A 838 19.56 36.63 -12.30
C TYR A 838 20.47 35.90 -11.29
N PRO A 839 20.59 36.35 -10.03
CA PRO A 839 21.42 35.64 -9.05
C PRO A 839 20.90 34.22 -8.79
N ALA A 840 21.79 33.24 -8.72
CA ALA A 840 21.44 31.90 -8.26
C ALA A 840 20.77 31.95 -6.87
N GLY A 841 19.66 31.22 -6.70
CA GLY A 841 18.81 31.24 -5.51
C GLY A 841 17.71 32.32 -5.51
N SER A 842 17.65 33.19 -6.53
CA SER A 842 16.55 34.15 -6.70
C SER A 842 15.34 33.57 -7.44
N SER A 843 14.23 34.31 -7.51
CA SER A 843 13.02 33.92 -8.25
C SER A 843 13.10 34.08 -9.78
N GLY A 844 14.28 34.36 -10.34
CA GLY A 844 14.50 34.68 -11.77
C GLY A 844 14.50 36.19 -12.06
N PRO A 845 14.66 36.59 -13.34
CA PRO A 845 14.72 38.00 -13.75
C PRO A 845 13.44 38.78 -13.41
N SER A 846 13.56 40.05 -13.01
CA SER A 846 12.42 40.93 -12.69
C SER A 846 11.42 41.06 -13.84
N ALA A 847 11.90 41.15 -15.09
CA ALA A 847 11.06 41.18 -16.28
C ALA A 847 10.10 39.98 -16.39
N SER A 848 10.42 38.83 -15.77
CA SER A 848 9.49 37.71 -15.69
C SER A 848 8.26 38.02 -14.83
N TYR A 849 8.41 38.79 -13.76
CA TYR A 849 7.29 39.22 -12.93
C TYR A 849 6.42 40.23 -13.70
N ASP A 850 7.05 41.20 -14.36
CA ASP A 850 6.38 42.21 -15.18
C ASP A 850 5.60 41.60 -16.36
N LEU A 851 6.11 40.53 -16.98
CA LEU A 851 5.40 39.79 -18.02
C LEU A 851 4.19 39.04 -17.42
N ILE A 852 4.34 38.35 -16.30
CA ILE A 852 3.25 37.57 -15.69
C ILE A 852 2.14 38.50 -15.18
N GLN A 853 2.47 39.65 -14.60
CA GLN A 853 1.49 40.60 -14.06
C GLN A 853 0.53 41.17 -15.12
N LYS A 854 0.88 41.13 -16.41
CA LYS A 854 -0.04 41.51 -17.51
C LYS A 854 -1.20 40.54 -17.71
N TYR A 855 -1.06 39.29 -17.24
CA TYR A 855 -1.95 38.17 -17.53
C TYR A 855 -2.42 37.42 -16.27
N TYR A 856 -2.03 37.87 -15.08
CA TYR A 856 -2.28 37.20 -13.81
C TYR A 856 -2.34 38.21 -12.66
N SER A 857 -3.37 38.11 -11.83
CA SER A 857 -3.60 39.01 -10.70
C SER A 857 -2.71 38.65 -9.51
N TYR A 858 -1.74 39.51 -9.22
CA TYR A 858 -0.86 39.45 -8.04
C TYR A 858 -1.41 40.24 -6.84
N LYS A 859 -2.74 40.47 -6.73
CA LYS A 859 -3.35 41.19 -5.61
C LYS A 859 -2.81 40.68 -4.27
N GLN A 860 -2.29 41.60 -3.46
CA GLN A 860 -1.55 41.25 -2.24
C GLN A 860 -2.45 40.50 -1.25
N SER A 861 -1.92 39.39 -0.74
CA SER A 861 -2.57 38.56 0.25
C SER A 861 -1.51 38.06 1.22
N ASN A 862 -1.82 38.10 2.52
CA ASN A 862 -0.97 37.54 3.57
C ASN A 862 -1.04 36.01 3.64
N TYR A 863 -1.85 35.38 2.77
CA TYR A 863 -1.98 33.94 2.66
C TYR A 863 -0.64 33.27 2.31
N LYS A 864 -0.25 32.33 3.15
CA LYS A 864 0.82 31.35 2.87
C LYS A 864 0.25 29.97 3.14
N TRP A 865 0.12 29.17 2.09
CA TRP A 865 -0.10 27.73 2.25
C TRP A 865 1.17 27.13 2.85
N THR A 866 1.01 26.36 3.92
CA THR A 866 2.05 25.48 4.45
C THR A 866 1.55 24.05 4.30
N PRO A 867 2.34 23.12 3.74
CA PRO A 867 1.96 21.71 3.74
C PRO A 867 1.60 21.28 5.17
N PRO A 868 0.56 20.45 5.37
CA PRO A 868 0.33 19.83 6.66
C PRO A 868 1.61 19.13 7.10
N LYS A 869 2.00 19.28 8.36
CA LYS A 869 3.02 18.41 8.93
C LYS A 869 2.35 17.08 9.20
N ARG A 870 2.80 16.02 8.54
CA ARG A 870 2.62 14.66 9.06
C ARG A 870 3.08 14.70 10.52
N GLU A 871 2.22 14.30 11.46
CA GLU A 871 2.59 14.15 12.87
C GLU A 871 3.56 12.98 12.99
N THR A 872 4.83 13.25 12.71
CA THR A 872 5.91 12.41 13.20
C THR A 872 5.83 12.45 14.72
N SER A 873 5.59 11.31 15.35
CA SER A 873 5.65 11.14 16.80
C SER A 873 7.09 11.42 17.27
N SER A 874 7.39 12.70 17.47
CA SER A 874 8.70 13.23 17.86
C SER A 874 8.57 14.22 19.02
N ASP A 875 7.58 14.01 19.90
CA ASP A 875 7.57 14.55 21.26
C ASP A 875 8.20 13.53 22.22
N THR A 876 9.46 13.18 21.96
CA THR A 876 10.34 12.64 22.99
C THR A 876 11.80 12.97 22.66
N VAL A 877 12.29 14.01 23.32
CA VAL A 877 13.63 14.27 23.88
C VAL A 877 13.88 15.78 23.81
N GLN A 878 13.58 16.44 24.94
CA GLN A 878 14.36 17.59 25.42
C GLN A 878 15.51 17.04 26.28
#